data_AF-A0A0Q9NK96-F1
#
_entry.id   AF-A0A0Q9NK96-F1
#
_cell.length_a   1.000
_cell.length_b   1.000
_cell.length_c   1.000
_cell.angle_alpha   90.00
_cell.angle_beta   90.00
_cell.angle_gamma   90.00
#
_symmetry.space_group_name_H-M   'P 1'
#
loop_
_entity.id
_entity.type
_entity.pdbx_description
1 polymer ?
#
loop_
_entity_poly.entity_id
_entity_poly.type
_entity_poly.pdbx_seq_one_letter_code
_entity_poly.pdbx_strand_id
1 'polypeptide(L)'
;MFGRHQLVNPKRIAIITAAALTFTATLYGGSEANADGIKHLDQIRVALVINAAKYKKIEPLVSLSSPGGFDIGVRSSANTEAKPWASISDTMIRMSLDQYSMMMLETADFATAKSLNTKLAAMAEESFVLSRTKLGKMVYQVYYGNLPTQAEAENAATGALKDPTVAALTKSVAPVVSGPLHWSAGTYASEAAAQQQIAVYSGAGVQAELVLQADVAGNVAYSVWLGSEATDAKLELVKQAALKAAPNTPLQPANTKAAYLIRRSDVTTSSNPAAAVAHYVTAVGEQKTVIHPKKQGIAVKERMDRSFRGDMEISTYHDRLALVNELPMDQYLYGVIGAELNSQWPAEALKAQAVAARTYAIVQGNKYEIAQVTDTTLEQAYYGLDKEFTAGNLAVDATKDEVISNKRGLISPVFASNAGGITADSTEAWGNSVDYLRSVASPDEGAEQGKAIWYQIQLTDGRIGFVHSMYVKDSGQKDKAGKAIYEATEADVNVRSAPYVDNVANPAIAKLATKEKVVILGQERESNAYSWIRGPYSLSEIKSKLEAAKIPINGELTSLEVSKRGPSGRAIELKANGVVVKVDNPDAIRGVLGGLPSTLFEIEGAGSYTGTSSSVSSGASIAILSGSGVVSSSSPSDSVYVLSGKQTQPTAVKKTDLMTLSSTGISKPALTGTVSPTSSSSIPSKGSIALQGNQIIFRGKGFGHGVGMSQWGAKGFAEKGYDYKKILQTYFTGVNITKE
;
A
#
# COMPACT_ATOMS: atom_id res chain seq x y z
N MET A 1 13.31 16.50 -29.31
CA MET A 1 13.37 15.22 -30.05
C MET A 1 12.84 14.15 -29.12
N PHE A 2 11.52 13.94 -29.13
CA PHE A 2 10.79 13.14 -28.14
C PHE A 2 10.62 11.72 -28.67
N GLY A 3 11.31 10.75 -28.07
CA GLY A 3 11.11 9.32 -28.31
C GLY A 3 9.91 8.81 -27.51
N ARG A 4 8.97 8.18 -28.22
CA ARG A 4 7.76 7.55 -27.68
C ARG A 4 8.09 6.54 -26.58
N HIS A 5 7.70 6.82 -25.34
CA HIS A 5 7.53 5.79 -24.32
C HIS A 5 6.29 4.95 -24.66
N GLN A 6 6.49 3.66 -24.86
CA GLN A 6 5.41 2.68 -24.96
C GLN A 6 4.65 2.65 -23.63
N LEU A 7 3.33 2.74 -23.75
CA LEU A 7 2.36 2.72 -22.68
C LEU A 7 2.43 1.40 -21.90
N VAL A 8 2.72 1.49 -20.61
CA VAL A 8 2.63 0.40 -19.64
C VAL A 8 1.14 0.08 -19.39
N ASN A 9 0.84 -1.21 -19.30
CA ASN A 9 -0.49 -1.81 -19.12
C ASN A 9 -1.23 -1.23 -17.87
N PRO A 10 -2.50 -0.77 -17.97
CA PRO A 10 -3.20 0.01 -16.93
C PRO A 10 -3.56 -0.72 -15.62
N LYS A 11 -3.13 -1.97 -15.40
CA LYS A 11 -3.49 -2.74 -14.19
C LYS A 11 -2.77 -2.29 -12.90
N ARG A 12 -1.84 -1.34 -12.95
CA ARG A 12 -1.05 -0.93 -11.77
C ARG A 12 -0.78 0.58 -11.75
N ILE A 13 -1.83 1.37 -11.52
CA ILE A 13 -1.67 2.76 -11.07
C ILE A 13 -1.70 2.72 -9.53
N ALA A 14 -0.52 2.67 -8.92
CA ALA A 14 -0.39 3.03 -7.51
C ALA A 14 -0.48 4.54 -7.43
N ILE A 15 -1.55 5.03 -6.82
CA ILE A 15 -1.68 6.44 -6.45
C ILE A 15 -0.54 6.73 -5.47
N ILE A 16 0.47 7.49 -5.92
CA ILE A 16 1.49 8.07 -5.05
C ILE A 16 0.84 9.24 -4.32
N THR A 17 -0.04 8.94 -3.38
CA THR A 17 -0.28 9.83 -2.25
C THR A 17 0.95 9.67 -1.37
N ALA A 18 1.55 10.77 -0.88
CA ALA A 18 2.65 10.72 0.09
C ALA A 18 2.33 9.63 1.13
N ALA A 19 3.06 8.51 1.07
CA ALA A 19 2.76 7.32 1.83
C ALA A 19 3.14 7.59 3.28
N ALA A 20 2.21 8.16 4.03
CA ALA A 20 2.28 8.15 5.48
C ALA A 20 2.03 6.70 5.90
N LEU A 21 3.08 6.05 6.38
CA LEU A 21 2.97 4.71 6.89
C LEU A 21 1.99 4.66 8.06
N THR A 22 0.97 3.83 7.89
CA THR A 22 0.19 3.27 8.98
C THR A 22 0.59 1.82 9.12
N PHE A 23 1.35 1.49 10.16
CA PHE A 23 1.50 0.10 10.60
C PHE A 23 0.11 -0.41 10.96
N THR A 24 -0.44 -1.33 10.17
CA THR A 24 -1.56 -2.14 10.61
C THR A 24 -1.03 -3.15 11.62
N ALA A 25 -0.92 -2.73 12.88
CA ALA A 25 -0.63 -3.65 13.97
C ALA A 25 -1.77 -4.66 14.05
N THR A 26 -1.51 -5.88 13.59
CA THR A 26 -2.37 -7.02 13.85
C THR A 26 -2.56 -7.16 15.35
N LEU A 27 -3.81 -7.32 15.78
CA LEU A 27 -4.29 -7.56 17.14
C LEU A 27 -3.15 -7.86 18.13
N TYR A 28 -2.89 -6.91 19.03
CA TYR A 28 -1.98 -6.99 20.16
C TYR A 28 -2.45 -8.12 21.13
N GLY A 29 -2.25 -9.38 20.73
CA GLY A 29 -2.27 -10.53 21.61
C GLY A 29 -0.84 -10.74 22.09
N GLY A 30 -0.52 -10.23 23.28
CA GLY A 30 0.83 -10.28 23.81
C GLY A 30 1.40 -11.70 23.85
N SER A 31 2.47 -11.92 23.11
CA SER A 31 3.67 -12.52 23.69
C SER A 31 4.75 -11.47 23.58
N GLU A 32 5.13 -10.86 24.71
CA GLU A 32 6.49 -10.36 24.82
C GLU A 32 7.36 -11.58 24.55
N ALA A 33 8.11 -11.55 23.44
CA ALA A 33 9.05 -12.63 23.18
C ALA A 33 9.96 -12.72 24.40
N ASN A 34 10.08 -13.92 25.00
CA ASN A 34 11.01 -14.16 26.07
C ASN A 34 12.38 -13.58 25.68
N ALA A 35 13.06 -12.95 26.63
CA ALA A 35 14.35 -12.30 26.50
C ALA A 35 15.50 -13.21 25.98
N ASP A 36 15.20 -14.45 25.59
CA ASP A 36 16.12 -15.49 25.14
C ASP A 36 16.02 -15.80 23.63
N GLY A 37 15.21 -15.08 22.84
CA GLY A 37 14.99 -15.38 21.44
C GLY A 37 16.13 -14.98 20.49
N ILE A 38 16.30 -13.68 20.24
CA ILE A 38 17.36 -13.11 19.40
C ILE A 38 17.56 -11.67 19.89
N LYS A 39 18.71 -11.39 20.52
CA LYS A 39 19.09 -10.02 20.92
C LYS A 39 19.70 -9.27 19.74
N HIS A 40 20.61 -9.94 19.03
CA HIS A 40 21.30 -9.38 17.88
C HIS A 40 20.92 -10.09 16.58
N LEU A 41 20.68 -9.33 15.50
CA LEU A 41 20.37 -9.85 14.17
C LEU A 41 21.29 -9.21 13.13
N ASP A 42 22.36 -9.92 12.76
CA ASP A 42 23.33 -9.46 11.75
C ASP A 42 22.71 -9.32 10.36
N GLN A 43 21.85 -10.28 9.99
CA GLN A 43 21.19 -10.36 8.69
C GLN A 43 19.68 -10.40 8.84
N ILE A 44 19.00 -9.65 7.98
CA ILE A 44 17.55 -9.67 7.87
C ILE A 44 17.14 -10.32 6.55
N ARG A 45 16.01 -11.01 6.57
CA ARG A 45 15.39 -11.64 5.41
C ARG A 45 14.05 -10.97 5.17
N VAL A 46 13.89 -10.42 3.96
CA VAL A 46 12.71 -9.68 3.53
C VAL A 46 11.98 -10.46 2.44
N ALA A 47 10.75 -10.89 2.69
CA ALA A 47 9.93 -11.57 1.70
C ALA A 47 9.42 -10.57 0.63
N LEU A 48 9.83 -10.78 -0.63
CA LEU A 48 9.40 -9.98 -1.77
C LEU A 48 8.24 -10.65 -2.53
N VAL A 49 8.26 -11.98 -2.62
CA VAL A 49 7.23 -12.83 -3.25
C VAL A 49 7.01 -14.04 -2.34
N ILE A 50 5.84 -14.15 -1.73
CA ILE A 50 5.38 -15.31 -0.94
C ILE A 50 3.84 -15.41 -0.95
N ASN A 51 3.32 -16.60 -0.65
CA ASN A 51 1.89 -16.84 -0.45
C ASN A 51 1.55 -17.06 1.04
N ALA A 52 1.59 -15.99 1.84
CA ALA A 52 1.22 -16.02 3.26
C ALA A 52 -0.21 -15.50 3.49
N ALA A 53 -0.82 -15.82 4.64
CA ALA A 53 -2.20 -15.43 4.95
C ALA A 53 -2.45 -13.91 4.85
N LYS A 54 -1.52 -13.11 5.37
CA LYS A 54 -1.60 -11.63 5.42
C LYS A 54 -0.83 -10.92 4.30
N TYR A 55 0.03 -11.64 3.57
CA TYR A 55 0.81 -11.10 2.45
C TYR A 55 0.81 -12.10 1.28
N LYS A 56 0.06 -11.76 0.24
CA LYS A 56 -0.12 -12.61 -0.95
C LYS A 56 0.47 -11.91 -2.17
N LYS A 57 1.74 -12.18 -2.42
CA LYS A 57 2.40 -11.81 -3.67
C LYS A 57 2.94 -13.08 -4.29
N ILE A 58 2.17 -13.65 -5.21
CA ILE A 58 2.48 -14.90 -5.89
C ILE A 58 3.00 -14.55 -7.28
N GLU A 59 4.19 -15.03 -7.60
CA GLU A 59 4.76 -14.97 -8.94
C GLU A 59 5.29 -16.38 -9.25
N PRO A 60 4.96 -17.00 -10.39
CA PRO A 60 5.41 -18.34 -10.74
C PRO A 60 6.87 -18.37 -11.25
N LEU A 61 7.41 -17.19 -11.57
CA LEU A 61 8.76 -16.95 -12.08
C LEU A 61 9.17 -15.53 -11.68
N VAL A 62 10.48 -15.30 -11.46
CA VAL A 62 11.05 -13.96 -11.27
C VAL A 62 12.19 -13.64 -12.23
N SER A 63 12.35 -12.37 -12.57
CA SER A 63 13.42 -11.85 -13.43
C SER A 63 14.36 -10.96 -12.63
N LEU A 64 15.63 -11.33 -12.57
CA LEU A 64 16.67 -10.65 -11.81
C LEU A 64 17.68 -10.01 -12.74
N SER A 65 18.09 -8.77 -12.46
CA SER A 65 19.16 -8.10 -13.21
C SER A 65 20.17 -7.43 -12.29
N SER A 66 21.45 -7.51 -12.63
CA SER A 66 22.53 -6.90 -11.87
C SER A 66 23.68 -6.49 -12.79
N PRO A 67 24.32 -5.32 -12.56
CA PRO A 67 25.52 -4.94 -13.28
C PRO A 67 26.64 -5.98 -13.06
N GLY A 68 27.17 -6.56 -14.14
CA GLY A 68 28.30 -7.50 -14.06
C GLY A 68 27.93 -8.96 -13.78
N GLY A 69 26.63 -9.28 -13.69
CA GLY A 69 26.13 -10.65 -13.56
C GLY A 69 26.07 -11.16 -12.12
N PHE A 70 26.07 -12.49 -11.97
CA PHE A 70 25.72 -13.16 -10.71
C PHE A 70 26.65 -14.33 -10.41
N ASP A 71 26.78 -14.67 -9.14
CA ASP A 71 27.22 -15.99 -8.71
C ASP A 71 26.02 -16.70 -8.06
N ILE A 72 25.75 -17.93 -8.48
CA ILE A 72 24.67 -18.76 -7.94
C ILE A 72 25.27 -19.81 -7.03
N GLY A 73 24.75 -19.87 -5.80
CA GLY A 73 25.03 -20.93 -4.85
C GLY A 73 23.77 -21.68 -4.45
N VAL A 74 23.95 -22.87 -3.87
CA VAL A 74 22.87 -23.68 -3.32
C VAL A 74 23.21 -24.10 -1.89
N ARG A 75 22.25 -23.95 -0.97
CA ARG A 75 22.33 -24.48 0.40
C ARG A 75 21.15 -25.40 0.70
N SER A 76 21.40 -26.43 1.50
CA SER A 76 20.36 -27.29 2.08
C SER A 76 19.85 -26.71 3.40
N SER A 77 18.76 -27.27 3.92
CA SER A 77 18.20 -26.93 5.23
C SER A 77 19.20 -27.07 6.40
N ALA A 78 20.25 -27.89 6.25
CA ALA A 78 21.26 -28.16 7.27
C ALA A 78 22.50 -27.23 7.25
N ASN A 79 22.70 -26.45 6.18
CA ASN A 79 23.89 -25.63 5.99
C ASN A 79 23.56 -24.14 5.99
N THR A 80 24.35 -23.34 6.69
CA THR A 80 24.22 -21.88 6.72
C THR A 80 24.79 -21.22 5.46
N GLU A 81 25.88 -21.75 4.90
CA GLU A 81 26.55 -21.22 3.71
C GLU A 81 26.12 -21.91 2.40
N ALA A 82 25.99 -21.13 1.34
CA ALA A 82 25.70 -21.61 -0.01
C ALA A 82 26.97 -22.11 -0.70
N LYS A 83 26.93 -23.35 -1.21
CA LYS A 83 28.01 -23.88 -2.05
C LYS A 83 27.94 -23.21 -3.43
N PRO A 84 29.05 -22.71 -3.99
CA PRO A 84 29.06 -22.06 -5.30
C PRO A 84 28.84 -23.08 -6.42
N TRP A 85 27.93 -22.78 -7.35
CA TRP A 85 27.50 -23.68 -8.41
C TRP A 85 27.70 -23.11 -9.81
N ALA A 86 27.43 -21.83 -10.00
CA ALA A 86 27.59 -21.16 -11.29
C ALA A 86 28.08 -19.73 -11.12
N SER A 87 28.92 -19.28 -12.04
CA SER A 87 29.30 -17.88 -12.17
C SER A 87 28.83 -17.37 -13.52
N ILE A 88 27.94 -16.39 -13.51
CA ILE A 88 27.17 -15.93 -14.65
C ILE A 88 27.62 -14.52 -15.01
N SER A 89 27.95 -14.29 -16.29
CA SER A 89 28.31 -12.96 -16.81
C SER A 89 27.10 -12.20 -17.36
N ASP A 90 26.02 -12.90 -17.70
CA ASP A 90 24.77 -12.29 -18.14
C ASP A 90 24.22 -11.36 -17.07
N THR A 91 23.87 -10.14 -17.48
CA THR A 91 23.35 -9.10 -16.57
C THR A 91 21.89 -9.32 -16.19
N MET A 92 21.22 -10.30 -16.78
CA MET A 92 19.85 -10.69 -16.47
C MET A 92 19.73 -12.21 -16.48
N ILE A 93 18.99 -12.74 -15.51
CA ILE A 93 18.59 -14.15 -15.44
C ILE A 93 17.11 -14.25 -15.08
N ARG A 94 16.50 -15.40 -15.35
CA ARG A 94 15.16 -15.75 -14.87
C ARG A 94 15.24 -16.94 -13.94
N MET A 95 14.39 -16.98 -12.93
CA MET A 95 14.35 -18.04 -11.91
C MET A 95 12.92 -18.56 -11.75
N SER A 96 12.74 -19.88 -11.70
CA SER A 96 11.45 -20.50 -11.37
C SER A 96 11.63 -21.83 -10.64
N LEU A 97 10.55 -22.38 -10.08
CA LEU A 97 10.53 -23.75 -9.56
C LEU A 97 10.29 -24.76 -10.69
N ASP A 98 10.77 -26.00 -10.51
CA ASP A 98 10.49 -27.13 -11.40
C ASP A 98 9.08 -27.67 -11.14
N GLN A 99 8.09 -27.10 -11.83
CA GLN A 99 6.67 -27.31 -11.58
C GLN A 99 5.88 -27.53 -12.88
N TYR A 100 4.55 -27.69 -12.77
CA TYR A 100 3.70 -28.00 -13.91
C TYR A 100 3.39 -26.76 -14.75
N SER A 101 3.57 -26.85 -16.06
CA SER A 101 3.27 -25.77 -17.00
C SER A 101 2.56 -26.33 -18.23
N MET A 102 1.79 -25.49 -18.92
CA MET A 102 1.16 -25.87 -20.19
C MET A 102 1.97 -25.34 -21.36
N MET A 103 2.54 -26.22 -22.19
CA MET A 103 3.09 -25.83 -23.50
C MET A 103 1.92 -25.60 -24.45
N MET A 104 1.60 -24.33 -24.69
CA MET A 104 0.46 -23.90 -25.49
C MET A 104 0.76 -23.95 -27.00
N LEU A 105 2.02 -23.79 -27.38
CA LEU A 105 2.45 -23.75 -28.78
C LEU A 105 3.92 -24.15 -28.89
N GLU A 106 4.26 -24.93 -29.92
CA GLU A 106 5.62 -25.09 -30.43
C GLU A 106 5.62 -24.64 -31.89
N THR A 107 6.53 -23.73 -32.27
CA THR A 107 6.62 -23.19 -33.63
C THR A 107 8.05 -22.80 -34.00
N ALA A 108 8.40 -22.84 -35.29
CA ALA A 108 9.66 -22.27 -35.78
C ALA A 108 9.57 -20.74 -35.98
N ASP A 109 8.37 -20.16 -35.94
CA ASP A 109 8.16 -18.72 -36.12
C ASP A 109 8.13 -17.98 -34.78
N PHE A 110 9.18 -17.20 -34.53
CA PHE A 110 9.32 -16.37 -33.33
C PHE A 110 8.21 -15.32 -33.21
N ALA A 111 7.73 -14.75 -34.32
CA ALA A 111 6.70 -13.71 -34.29
C ALA A 111 5.35 -14.28 -33.79
N THR A 112 4.99 -15.47 -34.27
CA THR A 112 3.82 -16.20 -33.80
C THR A 112 3.94 -16.54 -32.31
N ALA A 113 5.08 -17.06 -31.87
CA ALA A 113 5.32 -17.37 -30.45
C ALA A 113 5.19 -16.10 -29.57
N LYS A 114 5.75 -14.97 -30.00
CA LYS A 114 5.68 -13.70 -29.28
C LYS A 114 4.27 -13.13 -29.22
N SER A 115 3.51 -13.26 -30.30
CA SER A 115 2.11 -12.83 -30.36
C SER A 115 1.25 -13.58 -29.35
N LEU A 116 1.38 -14.92 -29.31
CA LEU A 116 0.68 -15.74 -28.33
C LEU A 116 1.09 -15.40 -26.90
N ASN A 117 2.40 -15.28 -26.63
CA ASN A 117 2.90 -14.90 -25.30
C ASN A 117 2.37 -13.53 -24.86
N THR A 118 2.34 -12.54 -25.74
CA THR A 118 1.81 -11.20 -25.42
C THR A 118 0.34 -11.27 -25.01
N LYS A 119 -0.44 -12.13 -25.68
CA LYS A 119 -1.84 -12.34 -25.35
C LYS A 119 -2.01 -13.07 -24.01
N LEU A 120 -1.25 -14.15 -23.79
CA LEU A 120 -1.27 -14.92 -22.54
C LEU A 120 -0.80 -14.10 -21.33
N ALA A 121 0.23 -13.26 -21.49
CA ALA A 121 0.73 -12.38 -20.43
C ALA A 121 -0.29 -11.32 -19.95
N ALA A 122 -1.39 -11.11 -20.69
CA ALA A 122 -2.49 -10.24 -20.25
C ALA A 122 -3.55 -10.99 -19.41
N MET A 123 -3.45 -12.32 -19.30
CA MET A 123 -4.40 -13.21 -18.64
C MET A 123 -4.05 -13.41 -17.16
N ALA A 124 -4.49 -14.53 -16.57
CA ALA A 124 -4.42 -14.78 -15.13
C ALA A 124 -3.05 -15.31 -14.68
N GLU A 125 -2.46 -16.22 -15.46
CA GLU A 125 -1.16 -16.80 -15.17
C GLU A 125 -0.04 -16.14 -15.98
N GLU A 126 1.20 -16.30 -15.53
CA GLU A 126 2.38 -15.86 -16.27
C GLU A 126 2.60 -16.75 -17.50
N SER A 127 3.18 -16.18 -18.55
CA SER A 127 3.64 -16.93 -19.73
C SER A 127 5.10 -16.64 -20.02
N PHE A 128 5.76 -17.62 -20.62
CA PHE A 128 7.15 -17.50 -21.04
C PHE A 128 7.40 -18.27 -22.34
N VAL A 129 8.44 -17.89 -23.06
CA VAL A 129 8.84 -18.46 -24.34
C VAL A 129 10.24 -19.00 -24.22
N LEU A 130 10.39 -20.31 -24.42
CA LEU A 130 11.68 -20.96 -24.48
C LEU A 130 12.11 -21.17 -25.93
N SER A 131 13.40 -20.98 -26.20
CA SER A 131 14.05 -21.32 -27.47
C SER A 131 14.80 -22.65 -27.31
N ARG A 132 14.67 -23.55 -28.29
CA ARG A 132 15.33 -24.86 -28.27
C ARG A 132 15.73 -25.29 -29.66
N THR A 133 16.78 -26.10 -29.76
CA THR A 133 17.05 -26.86 -30.99
C THR A 133 16.28 -28.17 -30.93
N LYS A 134 15.61 -28.53 -32.03
CA LYS A 134 14.88 -29.80 -32.20
C LYS A 134 14.98 -30.23 -33.65
N LEU A 135 15.44 -31.46 -33.90
CA LEU A 135 15.70 -31.98 -35.25
C LEU A 135 16.58 -31.04 -36.09
N GLY A 136 17.61 -30.45 -35.46
CA GLY A 136 18.54 -29.50 -36.08
C GLY A 136 17.95 -28.12 -36.41
N LYS A 137 16.71 -27.82 -35.99
CA LYS A 137 16.06 -26.52 -36.22
C LYS A 137 15.78 -25.81 -34.90
N MET A 138 15.87 -24.48 -34.90
CA MET A 138 15.42 -23.67 -33.77
C MET A 138 13.89 -23.66 -33.73
N VAL A 139 13.33 -23.95 -32.56
CA VAL A 139 11.89 -23.88 -32.26
C VAL A 139 11.66 -23.04 -31.01
N TYR A 140 10.49 -22.42 -30.94
CA TYR A 140 10.02 -21.61 -29.83
C TYR A 140 8.80 -22.29 -29.21
N GLN A 141 8.87 -22.49 -27.91
CA GLN A 141 7.81 -23.12 -27.12
C GLN A 141 7.22 -22.08 -26.17
N VAL A 142 5.92 -21.83 -26.29
CA VAL A 142 5.18 -20.90 -25.42
C VAL A 142 4.55 -21.68 -24.28
N TYR A 143 4.93 -21.34 -23.06
CA TYR A 143 4.42 -21.95 -21.84
C TYR A 143 3.50 -20.97 -21.10
N TYR A 144 2.52 -21.54 -20.38
CA TYR A 144 1.56 -20.82 -19.53
C TYR A 144 1.49 -21.50 -18.16
N GLY A 145 1.64 -20.74 -17.08
CA GLY A 145 1.68 -21.24 -15.70
C GLY A 145 3.09 -21.39 -15.13
N ASN A 146 3.41 -22.58 -14.64
CA ASN A 146 4.40 -22.93 -13.61
C ASN A 146 3.75 -22.98 -12.22
N LEU A 147 2.89 -23.99 -12.08
CA LEU A 147 1.90 -24.18 -11.04
C LEU A 147 2.18 -25.47 -10.25
N PRO A 148 1.77 -25.52 -8.97
CA PRO A 148 2.11 -26.63 -8.07
C PRO A 148 1.60 -27.99 -8.53
N THR A 149 0.45 -28.03 -9.23
CA THR A 149 -0.20 -29.29 -9.62
C THR A 149 -0.53 -29.32 -11.11
N GLN A 150 -0.57 -30.55 -11.67
CA GLN A 150 -1.01 -30.78 -13.05
C GLN A 150 -2.43 -30.24 -13.30
N ALA A 151 -3.35 -30.46 -12.37
CA ALA A 151 -4.74 -30.02 -12.50
C ALA A 151 -4.86 -28.49 -12.57
N GLU A 152 -4.08 -27.75 -11.77
CA GLU A 152 -4.03 -26.29 -11.86
C GLU A 152 -3.56 -25.82 -13.23
N ALA A 153 -2.50 -26.43 -13.78
CA ALA A 153 -1.97 -26.10 -15.10
C ALA A 153 -3.00 -26.37 -16.22
N GLU A 154 -3.66 -27.54 -16.20
CA GLU A 154 -4.69 -27.90 -17.17
C GLU A 154 -5.92 -26.96 -17.10
N ASN A 155 -6.35 -26.61 -15.88
CA ASN A 155 -7.45 -25.67 -15.67
C ASN A 155 -7.11 -24.26 -16.17
N ALA A 156 -5.89 -23.80 -15.92
CA ALA A 156 -5.41 -22.50 -16.40
C ALA A 156 -5.43 -22.44 -17.94
N ALA A 157 -4.90 -23.47 -18.63
CA ALA A 157 -4.95 -23.53 -20.09
C ALA A 157 -6.38 -23.63 -20.62
N THR A 158 -7.25 -24.42 -19.98
CA THR A 158 -8.68 -24.51 -20.35
C THR A 158 -9.35 -23.14 -20.25
N GLY A 159 -9.00 -22.33 -19.25
CA GLY A 159 -9.44 -20.94 -19.14
C GLY A 159 -8.92 -20.07 -20.27
N ALA A 160 -7.63 -20.15 -20.59
CA ALA A 160 -7.00 -19.36 -21.65
C ALA A 160 -7.54 -19.69 -23.05
N LEU A 161 -7.81 -20.96 -23.34
CA LEU A 161 -8.36 -21.43 -24.63
C LEU A 161 -9.78 -20.93 -24.91
N LYS A 162 -10.50 -20.38 -23.93
CA LYS A 162 -11.79 -19.72 -24.17
C LYS A 162 -11.64 -18.40 -24.93
N ASP A 163 -10.45 -17.80 -24.90
CA ASP A 163 -10.18 -16.60 -25.69
C ASP A 163 -10.00 -16.97 -27.18
N PRO A 164 -10.74 -16.34 -28.11
CA PRO A 164 -10.70 -16.69 -29.53
C PRO A 164 -9.32 -16.50 -30.17
N THR A 165 -8.51 -15.53 -29.70
CA THR A 165 -7.16 -15.29 -30.24
C THR A 165 -6.22 -16.40 -29.81
N VAL A 166 -6.27 -16.80 -28.54
CA VAL A 166 -5.49 -17.93 -28.03
C VAL A 166 -5.88 -19.21 -28.78
N ALA A 167 -7.17 -19.52 -28.86
CA ALA A 167 -7.67 -20.71 -29.55
C ALA A 167 -7.26 -20.76 -31.04
N ALA A 168 -7.27 -19.62 -31.74
CA ALA A 168 -6.86 -19.54 -33.14
C ALA A 168 -5.35 -19.80 -33.30
N LEU A 169 -4.52 -19.23 -32.43
CA LEU A 169 -3.06 -19.37 -32.48
C LEU A 169 -2.58 -20.76 -32.06
N THR A 170 -3.35 -21.48 -31.24
CA THR A 170 -3.02 -22.84 -30.76
C THR A 170 -3.79 -23.95 -31.48
N LYS A 171 -4.44 -23.66 -32.62
CA LYS A 171 -5.31 -24.65 -33.30
C LYS A 171 -4.53 -25.82 -33.92
N SER A 172 -3.30 -25.59 -34.34
CA SER A 172 -2.48 -26.56 -35.07
C SER A 172 -1.90 -27.67 -34.19
N VAL A 173 -1.74 -27.42 -32.89
CA VAL A 173 -1.15 -28.35 -31.92
C VAL A 173 -1.88 -28.21 -30.59
N ALA A 174 -2.41 -29.32 -30.08
CA ALA A 174 -3.07 -29.32 -28.78
C ALA A 174 -2.06 -28.98 -27.66
N PRO A 175 -2.45 -28.17 -26.65
CA PRO A 175 -1.58 -27.88 -25.52
C PRO A 175 -1.17 -29.16 -24.77
N VAL A 176 0.09 -29.19 -24.33
CA VAL A 176 0.67 -30.34 -23.64
C VAL A 176 1.12 -29.92 -22.24
N VAL A 177 0.70 -30.67 -21.23
CA VAL A 177 1.21 -30.51 -19.86
C VAL A 177 2.69 -30.93 -19.83
N SER A 178 3.53 -30.06 -19.30
CA SER A 178 4.91 -30.30 -18.88
C SER A 178 4.98 -30.37 -17.35
N GLY A 179 5.92 -31.14 -16.81
CA GLY A 179 6.09 -31.35 -15.38
C GLY A 179 7.53 -31.73 -14.99
N PRO A 180 7.76 -32.05 -13.71
CA PRO A 180 9.09 -32.19 -13.13
C PRO A 180 9.70 -33.60 -13.28
N LEU A 181 9.14 -34.46 -14.13
CA LEU A 181 9.66 -35.81 -14.34
C LEU A 181 10.68 -35.81 -15.48
N HIS A 182 11.86 -36.39 -15.20
CA HIS A 182 12.99 -36.41 -16.13
C HIS A 182 13.76 -37.75 -16.07
N TRP A 183 14.37 -38.12 -17.20
CA TRP A 183 15.44 -39.14 -17.22
C TRP A 183 16.81 -38.45 -17.16
N SER A 184 17.76 -39.03 -16.45
CA SER A 184 19.18 -38.64 -16.51
C SER A 184 19.91 -39.48 -17.54
N ALA A 185 20.63 -38.82 -18.45
CA ALA A 185 21.56 -39.41 -19.41
C ALA A 185 23.02 -39.34 -18.91
N GLY A 186 23.21 -39.33 -17.59
CA GLY A 186 24.52 -39.34 -16.93
C GLY A 186 25.08 -37.95 -16.61
N THR A 187 26.24 -37.98 -15.94
CA THR A 187 27.06 -36.83 -15.59
C THR A 187 28.28 -36.74 -16.51
N TYR A 188 28.74 -35.52 -16.75
CA TYR A 188 29.80 -35.18 -17.70
C TYR A 188 30.89 -34.36 -17.00
N ALA A 189 32.13 -34.53 -17.44
CA ALA A 189 33.29 -33.87 -16.85
C ALA A 189 33.30 -32.34 -17.04
N SER A 190 32.55 -31.82 -18.00
CA SER A 190 32.44 -30.38 -18.26
C SER A 190 31.10 -30.02 -18.89
N GLU A 191 30.76 -28.74 -18.80
CA GLU A 191 29.59 -28.19 -19.49
C GLU A 191 29.62 -28.44 -21.00
N ALA A 192 30.79 -28.30 -21.64
CA ALA A 192 30.95 -28.51 -23.07
C ALA A 192 30.65 -29.96 -23.48
N ALA A 193 31.07 -30.94 -22.66
CA ALA A 193 30.76 -32.35 -22.89
C ALA A 193 29.26 -32.64 -22.73
N ALA A 194 28.62 -32.06 -21.72
CA ALA A 194 27.17 -32.15 -21.55
C ALA A 194 26.42 -31.53 -22.75
N GLN A 195 26.87 -30.36 -23.24
CA GLN A 195 26.28 -29.71 -24.42
C GLN A 195 26.39 -30.55 -25.69
N GLN A 196 27.51 -31.26 -25.90
CA GLN A 196 27.66 -32.19 -27.02
C GLN A 196 26.61 -33.32 -26.95
N GLN A 197 26.37 -33.88 -25.77
CA GLN A 197 25.33 -34.89 -25.61
C GLN A 197 23.92 -34.31 -25.82
N ILE A 198 23.65 -33.10 -25.32
CA ILE A 198 22.38 -32.40 -25.57
C ILE A 198 22.13 -32.25 -27.08
N ALA A 199 23.17 -31.94 -27.86
CA ALA A 199 23.08 -31.85 -29.32
C ALA A 199 22.68 -33.17 -29.99
N VAL A 200 23.16 -34.32 -29.49
CA VAL A 200 22.77 -35.65 -29.98
C VAL A 200 21.27 -35.88 -29.79
N TYR A 201 20.76 -35.68 -28.58
CA TYR A 201 19.35 -35.91 -28.27
C TYR A 201 18.42 -34.91 -28.97
N SER A 202 18.76 -33.62 -28.94
CA SER A 202 17.99 -32.58 -29.62
C SER A 202 17.98 -32.76 -31.14
N GLY A 203 19.09 -33.22 -31.74
CA GLY A 203 19.18 -33.60 -33.15
C GLY A 203 18.25 -34.76 -33.53
N ALA A 204 17.98 -35.67 -32.58
CA ALA A 204 16.99 -36.74 -32.73
C ALA A 204 15.55 -36.33 -32.32
N GLY A 205 15.34 -35.06 -31.96
CA GLY A 205 14.05 -34.51 -31.56
C GLY A 205 13.65 -34.79 -30.10
N VAL A 206 14.57 -35.34 -29.29
CA VAL A 206 14.39 -35.58 -27.86
C VAL A 206 14.74 -34.32 -27.08
N GLN A 207 13.84 -33.88 -26.21
CA GLN A 207 14.11 -32.75 -25.32
C GLN A 207 15.23 -33.10 -24.34
N ALA A 208 16.30 -32.32 -24.33
CA ALA A 208 17.44 -32.47 -23.43
C ALA A 208 17.85 -31.11 -22.85
N GLU A 209 18.16 -31.07 -21.55
CA GLU A 209 18.50 -29.87 -20.79
C GLU A 209 19.82 -30.07 -20.03
N LEU A 210 20.60 -29.01 -19.91
CA LEU A 210 21.77 -28.98 -19.04
C LEU A 210 21.31 -28.79 -17.60
N VAL A 211 21.79 -29.66 -16.71
CA VAL A 211 21.46 -29.60 -15.29
C VAL A 211 22.73 -29.55 -14.47
N LEU A 212 22.87 -28.53 -13.65
CA LEU A 212 23.85 -28.51 -12.56
C LEU A 212 23.25 -29.33 -11.43
N GLN A 213 23.93 -30.38 -10.97
CA GLN A 213 23.40 -31.29 -9.97
C GLN A 213 24.42 -31.56 -8.89
N ALA A 214 23.97 -31.70 -7.64
CA ALA A 214 24.82 -32.12 -6.54
C ALA A 214 25.30 -33.58 -6.75
N ASP A 215 26.61 -33.80 -6.68
CA ASP A 215 27.18 -35.14 -6.52
C ASP A 215 27.00 -35.66 -5.08
N VAL A 216 27.49 -36.87 -4.79
CA VAL A 216 27.40 -37.49 -3.45
C VAL A 216 28.13 -36.69 -2.35
N ALA A 217 29.12 -35.87 -2.72
CA ALA A 217 29.83 -34.96 -1.83
C ALA A 217 29.18 -33.56 -1.78
N GLY A 218 28.11 -33.34 -2.56
CA GLY A 218 27.41 -32.08 -2.74
C GLY A 218 28.19 -31.04 -3.54
N ASN A 219 29.17 -31.45 -4.36
CA ASN A 219 29.80 -30.58 -5.35
C ASN A 219 28.95 -30.54 -6.63
N VAL A 220 29.15 -29.51 -7.45
CA VAL A 220 28.42 -29.38 -8.71
C VAL A 220 28.97 -30.34 -9.78
N ALA A 221 28.07 -31.09 -10.40
CA ALA A 221 28.32 -31.92 -11.58
C ALA A 221 27.42 -31.46 -12.74
N TYR A 222 27.91 -31.63 -13.98
CA TYR A 222 27.14 -31.33 -15.18
C TYR A 222 26.38 -32.57 -15.64
N SER A 223 25.06 -32.58 -15.48
CA SER A 223 24.16 -33.65 -15.89
C SER A 223 23.39 -33.27 -17.15
N VAL A 224 22.97 -34.27 -17.93
CA VAL A 224 22.03 -34.07 -19.04
C VAL A 224 20.73 -34.76 -18.69
N TRP A 225 19.65 -33.98 -18.57
CA TRP A 225 18.31 -34.50 -18.28
C TRP A 225 17.43 -34.45 -19.52
N LEU A 226 16.57 -35.45 -19.67
CA LEU A 226 15.72 -35.67 -20.82
C LEU A 226 14.24 -35.61 -20.42
N GLY A 227 13.46 -34.91 -21.24
CA GLY A 227 12.03 -34.70 -21.01
C GLY A 227 11.73 -33.44 -20.22
N SER A 228 10.53 -33.42 -19.65
CA SER A 228 9.95 -32.52 -18.63
C SER A 228 8.47 -32.91 -18.58
N GLU A 229 8.22 -34.17 -18.22
CA GLU A 229 6.93 -34.82 -18.41
C GLU A 229 6.07 -34.76 -17.15
N ALA A 230 4.75 -34.75 -17.35
CA ALA A 230 3.79 -34.72 -16.25
C ALA A 230 3.50 -36.10 -15.65
N THR A 231 3.70 -37.17 -16.43
CA THR A 231 3.34 -38.55 -16.05
C THR A 231 4.43 -39.55 -16.44
N ASP A 232 4.58 -40.61 -15.67
CA ASP A 232 5.55 -41.68 -15.94
C ASP A 232 5.35 -42.34 -17.30
N ALA A 233 4.09 -42.44 -17.76
CA ALA A 233 3.78 -43.02 -19.07
C ALA A 233 4.38 -42.19 -20.22
N LYS A 234 4.30 -40.86 -20.16
CA LYS A 234 4.95 -39.99 -21.15
C LYS A 234 6.47 -40.01 -20.99
N LEU A 235 6.96 -40.07 -19.75
CA LEU A 235 8.38 -40.16 -19.46
C LEU A 235 9.02 -41.43 -20.05
N GLU A 236 8.32 -42.57 -20.06
CA GLU A 236 8.81 -43.80 -20.69
C GLU A 236 8.87 -43.67 -22.23
N LEU A 237 7.97 -42.90 -22.86
CA LEU A 237 8.07 -42.59 -24.29
C LEU A 237 9.34 -41.77 -24.61
N VAL A 238 9.69 -40.82 -23.74
CA VAL A 238 10.94 -40.05 -23.86
C VAL A 238 12.15 -40.98 -23.79
N LYS A 239 12.17 -41.93 -22.86
CA LYS A 239 13.24 -42.93 -22.75
C LYS A 239 13.39 -43.78 -24.01
N GLN A 240 12.27 -44.24 -24.58
CA GLN A 240 12.32 -45.02 -25.83
C GLN A 240 12.88 -44.20 -27.00
N ALA A 241 12.52 -42.93 -27.11
CA ALA A 241 13.09 -42.04 -28.12
C ALA A 241 14.58 -41.77 -27.87
N ALA A 242 14.97 -41.57 -26.61
CA ALA A 242 16.35 -41.34 -26.21
C ALA A 242 17.27 -42.54 -26.51
N LEU A 243 16.83 -43.77 -26.21
CA LEU A 243 17.60 -44.99 -26.51
C LEU A 243 17.73 -45.25 -28.01
N LYS A 244 16.82 -44.75 -28.85
CA LYS A 244 17.01 -44.76 -30.31
C LYS A 244 18.10 -43.77 -30.76
N ALA A 245 18.16 -42.60 -30.11
CA ALA A 245 19.14 -41.57 -30.41
C ALA A 245 20.56 -41.94 -29.95
N ALA A 246 20.68 -42.56 -28.76
CA ALA A 246 21.95 -42.95 -28.17
C ALA A 246 21.84 -44.32 -27.46
N PRO A 247 21.90 -45.44 -28.21
CA PRO A 247 21.61 -46.80 -27.69
C PRO A 247 22.50 -47.27 -26.54
N ASN A 248 23.74 -46.77 -26.51
CA ASN A 248 24.75 -47.19 -25.53
C ASN A 248 24.80 -46.28 -24.28
N THR A 249 23.93 -45.28 -24.18
CA THR A 249 23.92 -44.37 -23.02
C THR A 249 22.98 -44.92 -21.95
N PRO A 250 23.46 -45.24 -20.75
CA PRO A 250 22.59 -45.70 -19.67
C PRO A 250 21.67 -44.55 -19.23
N LEU A 251 20.37 -44.83 -19.15
CA LEU A 251 19.36 -43.89 -18.65
C LEU A 251 18.90 -44.34 -17.26
N GLN A 252 18.85 -43.40 -16.32
CA GLN A 252 18.38 -43.60 -14.94
C GLN A 252 17.35 -42.52 -14.57
N PRO A 253 16.35 -42.79 -13.71
CA PRO A 253 15.45 -41.73 -13.27
C PRO A 253 16.25 -40.56 -12.68
N ALA A 254 15.91 -39.33 -13.03
CA ALA A 254 16.62 -38.17 -12.50
C ALA A 254 16.46 -38.10 -10.97
N ASN A 255 17.57 -37.89 -10.26
CA ASN A 255 17.55 -37.73 -8.81
C ASN A 255 17.10 -36.30 -8.45
N THR A 256 15.78 -36.09 -8.46
CA THR A 256 15.13 -34.83 -8.07
C THR A 256 15.08 -34.61 -6.55
N LYS A 257 15.55 -35.58 -5.75
CA LYS A 257 15.70 -35.43 -4.29
C LYS A 257 17.00 -34.72 -3.91
N ALA A 258 18.04 -34.82 -4.75
CA ALA A 258 19.24 -34.02 -4.60
C ALA A 258 18.98 -32.60 -5.12
N ALA A 259 19.79 -31.64 -4.68
CA ALA A 259 19.71 -30.30 -5.24
C ALA A 259 20.06 -30.30 -6.74
N TYR A 260 19.40 -29.44 -7.51
CA TYR A 260 19.70 -29.24 -8.93
C TYR A 260 19.28 -27.85 -9.43
N LEU A 261 19.88 -27.43 -10.55
CA LEU A 261 19.49 -26.27 -11.35
C LEU A 261 19.47 -26.65 -12.82
N ILE A 262 18.29 -26.61 -13.44
CA ILE A 262 18.14 -26.82 -14.89
C ILE A 262 18.37 -25.47 -15.58
N ARG A 263 19.20 -25.44 -16.62
CA ARG A 263 19.42 -24.23 -17.42
C ARG A 263 18.65 -24.30 -18.75
N ARG A 264 17.74 -23.35 -18.93
CA ARG A 264 16.91 -23.14 -20.12
C ARG A 264 17.26 -21.83 -20.82
N SER A 265 16.88 -21.73 -22.10
CA SER A 265 17.11 -20.56 -22.95
C SER A 265 15.80 -19.82 -23.18
N ASP A 266 15.59 -18.71 -22.47
CA ASP A 266 14.32 -17.94 -22.46
C ASP A 266 14.42 -16.71 -23.38
N VAL A 267 13.45 -16.54 -24.28
CA VAL A 267 13.35 -15.40 -25.21
C VAL A 267 12.12 -14.52 -24.94
N THR A 268 11.47 -14.70 -23.80
CA THR A 268 10.23 -14.02 -23.40
C THR A 268 10.39 -12.50 -23.39
N THR A 269 11.50 -11.99 -22.86
CA THR A 269 11.78 -10.54 -22.79
C THR A 269 12.46 -10.01 -24.05
N SER A 270 12.93 -10.88 -24.92
CA SER A 270 13.71 -10.48 -26.08
C SER A 270 12.83 -10.00 -27.24
N SER A 271 13.35 -9.03 -28.00
CA SER A 271 12.86 -8.63 -29.31
C SER A 271 13.60 -9.35 -30.46
N ASN A 272 14.70 -10.04 -30.16
CA ASN A 272 15.53 -10.76 -31.11
C ASN A 272 15.60 -12.25 -30.70
N PRO A 273 15.18 -13.20 -31.55
CA PRO A 273 15.25 -14.62 -31.23
C PRO A 273 16.64 -15.14 -30.87
N ALA A 274 17.71 -14.47 -31.31
CA ALA A 274 19.10 -14.83 -31.01
C ALA A 274 19.58 -14.33 -29.63
N ALA A 275 18.84 -13.45 -28.96
CA ALA A 275 19.21 -12.87 -27.67
C ALA A 275 18.38 -13.52 -26.55
N ALA A 276 18.70 -14.76 -26.21
CA ALA A 276 18.07 -15.46 -25.09
C ALA A 276 18.72 -15.07 -23.76
N VAL A 277 17.91 -15.12 -22.71
CA VAL A 277 18.29 -14.94 -21.31
C VAL A 277 18.35 -16.31 -20.65
N ALA A 278 19.36 -16.55 -19.81
CA ALA A 278 19.45 -17.78 -19.05
C ALA A 278 18.28 -17.87 -18.04
N HIS A 279 17.50 -18.95 -18.12
CA HIS A 279 16.43 -19.27 -17.19
C HIS A 279 16.83 -20.50 -16.37
N TYR A 280 17.07 -20.30 -15.08
CA TYR A 280 17.39 -21.37 -14.14
C TYR A 280 16.12 -21.85 -13.44
N VAL A 281 15.91 -23.16 -13.46
CA VAL A 281 14.80 -23.83 -12.78
C VAL A 281 15.36 -24.62 -11.61
N THR A 282 14.87 -24.32 -10.40
CA THR A 282 15.34 -24.94 -9.15
C THR A 282 14.35 -25.98 -8.63
N ALA A 283 14.86 -26.95 -7.87
CA ALA A 283 14.03 -27.97 -7.25
C ALA A 283 12.95 -27.38 -6.34
N VAL A 284 11.80 -28.06 -6.28
CA VAL A 284 10.77 -27.84 -5.26
C VAL A 284 11.17 -28.51 -3.95
N GLY A 285 10.85 -27.90 -2.82
CA GLY A 285 11.10 -28.46 -1.48
C GLY A 285 12.14 -27.65 -0.70
N GLU A 286 13.08 -28.34 -0.05
CA GLU A 286 14.00 -27.73 0.92
C GLU A 286 15.20 -27.01 0.29
N GLN A 287 15.39 -27.10 -1.02
CA GLN A 287 16.49 -26.41 -1.70
C GLN A 287 16.33 -24.89 -1.59
N LYS A 288 17.41 -24.22 -1.17
CA LYS A 288 17.54 -22.76 -1.22
C LYS A 288 18.63 -22.39 -2.22
N THR A 289 18.23 -21.70 -3.27
CA THR A 289 19.15 -21.22 -4.32
C THR A 289 19.43 -19.75 -4.06
N VAL A 290 20.69 -19.43 -3.74
CA VAL A 290 21.13 -18.09 -3.38
C VAL A 290 21.82 -17.43 -4.57
N ILE A 291 21.42 -16.20 -4.88
CA ILE A 291 21.90 -15.41 -6.00
C ILE A 291 22.67 -14.23 -5.44
N HIS A 292 23.99 -14.28 -5.59
CA HIS A 292 24.92 -13.23 -5.20
C HIS A 292 25.18 -12.32 -6.40
N PRO A 293 25.01 -11.00 -6.28
CA PRO A 293 25.32 -10.10 -7.38
C PRO A 293 26.80 -9.76 -7.41
N LYS A 294 27.42 -9.77 -8.61
CA LYS A 294 28.85 -9.46 -8.76
C LYS A 294 29.19 -7.99 -8.54
N LYS A 295 28.19 -7.11 -8.66
CA LYS A 295 28.25 -5.71 -8.23
C LYS A 295 27.03 -5.40 -7.37
N GLN A 296 27.08 -4.30 -6.64
CA GLN A 296 25.98 -3.89 -5.79
C GLN A 296 24.69 -3.70 -6.60
N GLY A 297 23.61 -4.30 -6.11
CA GLY A 297 22.25 -4.12 -6.65
C GLY A 297 21.74 -5.32 -7.44
N ILE A 298 20.57 -5.84 -7.04
CA ILE A 298 19.74 -6.74 -7.83
C ILE A 298 18.39 -6.08 -8.08
N ALA A 299 18.12 -5.73 -9.35
CA ALA A 299 16.81 -5.27 -9.77
C ALA A 299 15.86 -6.45 -10.03
N VAL A 300 14.66 -6.36 -9.45
CA VAL A 300 13.61 -7.38 -9.56
C VAL A 300 12.44 -6.84 -10.38
N LYS A 301 12.24 -7.39 -11.58
CA LYS A 301 11.23 -6.90 -12.52
C LYS A 301 9.82 -6.94 -11.94
N GLU A 302 9.47 -8.02 -11.26
CA GLU A 302 8.15 -8.26 -10.67
C GLU A 302 7.87 -7.33 -9.46
N ARG A 303 8.90 -6.63 -8.99
CA ARG A 303 8.82 -5.55 -7.99
C ARG A 303 9.00 -4.15 -8.61
N MET A 304 8.61 -3.98 -9.88
CA MET A 304 8.69 -2.72 -10.64
C MET A 304 10.13 -2.25 -10.86
N ASP A 305 11.01 -3.18 -11.21
CA ASP A 305 12.44 -2.96 -11.47
C ASP A 305 13.22 -2.34 -10.29
N ARG A 306 12.64 -2.37 -9.07
CA ARG A 306 13.30 -1.91 -7.84
C ARG A 306 14.59 -2.69 -7.61
N SER A 307 15.65 -1.96 -7.28
CA SER A 307 16.96 -2.53 -6.99
C SER A 307 17.19 -2.72 -5.50
N PHE A 308 17.73 -3.87 -5.10
CA PHE A 308 17.94 -4.24 -3.70
C PHE A 308 19.41 -4.55 -3.41
N ARG A 309 19.86 -4.29 -2.18
CA ARG A 309 21.17 -4.72 -1.66
C ARG A 309 21.16 -6.20 -1.27
N GLY A 310 22.34 -6.75 -1.06
CA GLY A 310 22.52 -8.12 -0.60
C GLY A 310 22.16 -9.16 -1.66
N ASP A 311 21.77 -10.32 -1.18
CA ASP A 311 21.53 -11.51 -1.99
C ASP A 311 20.02 -11.75 -2.18
N MET A 312 19.70 -12.57 -3.16
CA MET A 312 18.35 -13.10 -3.36
C MET A 312 18.34 -14.60 -3.12
N GLU A 313 17.45 -15.07 -2.25
CA GLU A 313 17.12 -16.49 -2.10
C GLU A 313 15.86 -16.82 -2.91
N ILE A 314 15.97 -17.86 -3.73
CA ILE A 314 14.87 -18.55 -4.38
C ILE A 314 14.61 -19.85 -3.63
N SER A 315 13.39 -20.06 -3.16
CA SER A 315 12.99 -21.26 -2.42
C SER A 315 11.50 -21.58 -2.63
N THR A 316 11.02 -22.64 -1.98
CA THR A 316 9.60 -23.03 -2.00
C THR A 316 8.90 -22.58 -0.72
N TYR A 317 7.71 -21.99 -0.84
CA TYR A 317 6.83 -21.65 0.28
C TYR A 317 5.38 -21.98 -0.06
N HIS A 318 4.75 -22.88 0.71
CA HIS A 318 3.41 -23.43 0.41
C HIS A 318 3.29 -23.89 -1.06
N ASP A 319 4.25 -24.71 -1.49
CA ASP A 319 4.37 -25.26 -2.84
C ASP A 319 4.46 -24.22 -3.96
N ARG A 320 4.80 -22.97 -3.66
CA ARG A 320 4.96 -21.89 -4.65
C ARG A 320 6.33 -21.25 -4.53
N LEU A 321 6.73 -20.56 -5.59
CA LEU A 321 7.98 -19.81 -5.62
C LEU A 321 7.98 -18.75 -4.51
N ALA A 322 9.05 -18.74 -3.73
CA ALA A 322 9.39 -17.67 -2.81
C ALA A 322 10.63 -16.92 -3.30
N LEU A 323 10.57 -15.59 -3.24
CA LEU A 323 11.72 -14.70 -3.41
C LEU A 323 11.94 -13.94 -2.10
N VAL A 324 13.10 -14.15 -1.50
CA VAL A 324 13.50 -13.51 -0.24
C VAL A 324 14.80 -12.75 -0.46
N ASN A 325 14.83 -11.48 -0.07
CA ASN A 325 16.05 -10.68 -0.06
C ASN A 325 16.77 -10.86 1.28
N GLU A 326 18.03 -11.28 1.25
CA GLU A 326 18.89 -11.51 2.42
C GLU A 326 20.03 -10.49 2.41
N LEU A 327 20.13 -9.68 3.48
CA LEU A 327 21.10 -8.58 3.55
C LEU A 327 21.45 -8.22 4.99
N PRO A 328 22.59 -7.54 5.23
CA PRO A 328 22.92 -7.02 6.54
C PRO A 328 21.82 -6.08 7.08
N MET A 329 21.53 -6.15 8.37
CA MET A 329 20.46 -5.37 9.01
C MET A 329 20.59 -3.86 8.74
N ASP A 330 21.79 -3.29 8.85
CA ASP A 330 22.01 -1.86 8.60
C ASP A 330 21.72 -1.48 7.13
N GLN A 331 22.04 -2.36 6.17
CA GLN A 331 21.76 -2.11 4.75
C GLN A 331 20.25 -2.14 4.43
N TYR A 332 19.49 -2.98 5.13
CA TYR A 332 18.03 -2.92 5.08
C TYR A 332 17.50 -1.60 5.61
N LEU A 333 18.06 -1.11 6.72
CA LEU A 333 17.64 0.16 7.33
C LEU A 333 17.93 1.37 6.44
N TYR A 334 18.96 1.34 5.58
CA TYR A 334 19.16 2.39 4.57
C TYR A 334 17.92 2.56 3.68
N GLY A 335 17.37 1.44 3.19
CA GLY A 335 16.16 1.43 2.38
C GLY A 335 14.91 1.83 3.17
N VAL A 336 14.80 1.43 4.44
CA VAL A 336 13.67 1.82 5.30
C VAL A 336 13.68 3.31 5.61
N ILE A 337 14.78 3.86 6.10
CA ILE A 337 14.88 5.30 6.41
C ILE A 337 14.65 6.14 5.16
N GLY A 338 15.18 5.69 4.02
CA GLY A 338 14.96 6.27 2.71
C GLY A 338 13.49 6.34 2.28
N ALA A 339 12.71 5.30 2.61
CA ALA A 339 11.31 5.20 2.24
C ALA A 339 10.40 6.06 3.12
N GLU A 340 10.78 6.23 4.38
CA GLU A 340 9.95 6.85 5.43
C GLU A 340 10.16 8.36 5.53
N LEU A 341 11.40 8.82 5.40
CA LEU A 341 11.80 10.15 5.83
C LEU A 341 12.41 10.98 4.69
N ASN A 342 12.39 12.30 4.86
CA ASN A 342 12.98 13.23 3.90
C ASN A 342 14.46 13.48 4.21
N SER A 343 15.28 13.61 3.15
CA SER A 343 16.72 13.81 3.27
C SER A 343 17.18 15.10 3.96
N GLN A 344 16.28 16.08 4.12
CA GLN A 344 16.54 17.34 4.81
C GLN A 344 16.19 17.29 6.31
N TRP A 345 15.75 16.16 6.83
CA TRP A 345 15.42 16.04 8.25
C TRP A 345 16.69 16.08 9.12
N PRO A 346 16.58 16.62 10.35
CA PRO A 346 17.71 16.66 11.28
C PRO A 346 18.28 15.26 11.56
N ALA A 347 19.61 15.16 11.68
CA ALA A 347 20.30 13.89 11.90
C ALA A 347 19.78 13.12 13.12
N GLU A 348 19.45 13.81 14.22
CA GLU A 348 18.93 13.19 15.44
C GLU A 348 17.55 12.56 15.26
N ALA A 349 16.71 13.11 14.38
CA ALA A 349 15.42 12.51 14.03
C ALA A 349 15.62 11.25 13.16
N LEU A 350 16.56 11.29 12.21
CA LEU A 350 16.92 10.13 11.38
C LEU A 350 17.49 8.99 12.25
N LYS A 351 18.34 9.30 13.22
CA LYS A 351 18.91 8.35 14.18
C LYS A 351 17.82 7.73 15.07
N ALA A 352 16.89 8.53 15.58
CA ALA A 352 15.77 8.01 16.37
C ALA A 352 14.93 7.02 15.56
N GLN A 353 14.64 7.35 14.30
CA GLN A 353 13.94 6.44 13.38
C GLN A 353 14.76 5.17 13.10
N ALA A 354 16.07 5.25 12.90
CA ALA A 354 16.93 4.09 12.67
C ALA A 354 16.88 3.08 13.83
N VAL A 355 17.00 3.55 15.07
CA VAL A 355 16.95 2.71 16.28
C VAL A 355 15.57 2.09 16.48
N ALA A 356 14.50 2.87 16.29
CA ALA A 356 13.13 2.35 16.34
C ALA A 356 12.89 1.31 15.25
N ALA A 357 13.31 1.59 14.02
CA ALA A 357 13.14 0.69 12.89
C ALA A 357 13.92 -0.63 13.06
N ARG A 358 15.16 -0.57 13.57
CA ARG A 358 15.99 -1.75 13.88
C ARG A 358 15.31 -2.64 14.92
N THR A 359 14.90 -2.03 16.02
CA THR A 359 14.24 -2.76 17.12
C THR A 359 12.94 -3.41 16.63
N TYR A 360 12.13 -2.69 15.84
CA TYR A 360 10.91 -3.25 15.25
C TYR A 360 11.20 -4.49 14.40
N ALA A 361 12.22 -4.41 13.53
CA ALA A 361 12.60 -5.52 12.64
C ALA A 361 13.07 -6.76 13.42
N ILE A 362 13.86 -6.56 14.48
CA ILE A 362 14.33 -7.65 15.36
C ILE A 362 13.15 -8.32 16.07
N VAL A 363 12.23 -7.51 16.63
CA VAL A 363 11.11 -8.03 17.42
C VAL A 363 10.09 -8.82 16.59
N GLN A 364 10.05 -8.63 15.26
CA GLN A 364 9.15 -9.45 14.41
C GLN A 364 9.51 -10.94 14.44
N GLY A 365 10.78 -11.29 14.72
CA GLY A 365 11.25 -12.66 14.64
C GLY A 365 10.94 -13.29 13.28
N ASN A 366 10.82 -14.61 13.20
CA ASN A 366 10.53 -15.31 11.94
C ASN A 366 9.01 -15.34 11.60
N LYS A 367 8.40 -14.16 11.51
CA LYS A 367 6.95 -13.95 11.35
C LYS A 367 6.32 -14.69 10.18
N TYR A 368 7.08 -14.87 9.10
CA TYR A 368 6.63 -15.52 7.86
C TYR A 368 7.30 -16.88 7.62
N GLU A 369 7.88 -17.48 8.66
CA GLU A 369 8.58 -18.80 8.64
C GLU A 369 9.86 -18.86 7.78
N ILE A 370 9.95 -18.04 6.73
CA ILE A 370 11.10 -17.94 5.83
C ILE A 370 11.72 -16.53 5.78
N ALA A 371 11.08 -15.55 6.42
CA ALA A 371 11.47 -14.14 6.45
C ALA A 371 10.94 -13.43 7.71
N GLN A 372 11.66 -12.41 8.17
CA GLN A 372 11.24 -11.59 9.31
C GLN A 372 10.18 -10.55 8.92
N VAL A 373 10.33 -9.93 7.75
CA VAL A 373 9.48 -8.81 7.29
C VAL A 373 9.12 -8.95 5.81
N THR A 374 8.21 -8.10 5.33
CA THR A 374 7.87 -7.97 3.89
C THR A 374 8.24 -6.58 3.38
N ASP A 375 8.27 -6.39 2.05
CA ASP A 375 8.63 -5.10 1.43
C ASP A 375 7.45 -4.12 1.28
N THR A 376 6.42 -4.26 2.12
CA THR A 376 5.19 -3.44 2.06
C THR A 376 4.91 -2.76 3.40
N THR A 377 4.01 -1.78 3.37
CA THR A 377 3.57 -1.03 4.55
C THR A 377 2.74 -1.85 5.55
N LEU A 378 2.55 -3.15 5.32
CA LEU A 378 2.07 -4.07 6.36
C LEU A 378 3.09 -4.14 7.51
N GLU A 379 4.37 -4.02 7.16
CA GLU A 379 5.49 -3.86 8.08
C GLU A 379 6.10 -2.47 7.84
N GLN A 380 7.40 -2.39 7.57
CA GLN A 380 8.12 -1.16 7.25
C GLN A 380 8.24 -1.02 5.74
N ALA A 381 8.15 0.21 5.22
CA ALA A 381 8.31 0.43 3.79
C ALA A 381 9.76 0.16 3.40
N TYR A 382 9.98 -0.85 2.56
CA TYR A 382 11.31 -1.22 2.07
C TYR A 382 11.30 -1.21 0.53
N TYR A 383 11.93 -0.19 -0.04
CA TYR A 383 12.00 0.01 -1.50
C TYR A 383 13.41 -0.19 -2.07
N GLY A 384 14.34 -0.73 -1.26
CA GLY A 384 15.70 -1.01 -1.68
C GLY A 384 16.54 0.25 -1.93
N LEU A 385 17.52 0.13 -2.83
CA LEU A 385 18.53 1.15 -3.14
C LEU A 385 17.94 2.48 -3.61
N ASP A 386 16.79 2.44 -4.29
CA ASP A 386 16.21 3.60 -4.98
C ASP A 386 15.73 4.71 -4.02
N LYS A 387 15.61 4.40 -2.72
CA LYS A 387 15.18 5.36 -1.70
C LYS A 387 16.28 5.82 -0.77
N GLU A 388 17.47 5.22 -0.84
CA GLU A 388 18.57 5.57 0.05
C GLU A 388 19.04 7.02 -0.16
N PHE A 389 19.48 7.66 0.92
CA PHE A 389 20.12 8.97 0.86
C PHE A 389 21.22 9.07 1.93
N THR A 390 22.28 9.81 1.63
CA THR A 390 23.52 9.84 2.44
C THR A 390 23.28 10.13 3.92
N ALA A 391 22.47 11.14 4.25
CA ALA A 391 22.21 11.50 5.65
C ALA A 391 21.47 10.38 6.43
N GLY A 392 20.61 9.61 5.75
CA GLY A 392 19.91 8.46 6.33
C GLY A 392 20.87 7.31 6.60
N ASN A 393 21.74 7.00 5.63
CA ASN A 393 22.76 5.96 5.79
C ASN A 393 23.71 6.28 6.95
N LEU A 394 24.19 7.53 7.03
CA LEU A 394 25.03 7.99 8.14
C LEU A 394 24.32 7.91 9.50
N ALA A 395 23.01 8.13 9.56
CA ALA A 395 22.25 8.02 10.80
C ALA A 395 22.11 6.55 11.25
N VAL A 396 21.90 5.63 10.31
CA VAL A 396 21.89 4.19 10.57
C VAL A 396 23.27 3.73 11.07
N ASP A 397 24.34 4.11 10.38
CA ASP A 397 25.73 3.80 10.76
C ASP A 397 26.07 4.34 12.16
N ALA A 398 25.70 5.59 12.46
CA ALA A 398 25.97 6.22 13.74
C ALA A 398 25.22 5.57 14.92
N THR A 399 24.15 4.83 14.64
CA THR A 399 23.32 4.12 15.62
C THR A 399 23.42 2.62 15.45
N LYS A 400 24.50 2.15 14.82
CA LYS A 400 24.75 0.73 14.60
C LYS A 400 24.58 -0.06 15.90
N ASP A 401 23.84 -1.16 15.78
CA ASP A 401 23.55 -2.12 16.86
C ASP A 401 22.73 -1.55 18.02
N GLU A 402 22.25 -0.30 17.92
CA GLU A 402 21.42 0.30 18.97
C GLU A 402 19.93 -0.06 18.80
N VAL A 403 19.33 -0.50 19.91
CA VAL A 403 17.95 -0.96 20.02
C VAL A 403 17.27 -0.38 21.26
N ILE A 404 15.94 -0.48 21.31
CA ILE A 404 15.10 0.04 22.40
C ILE A 404 14.62 -1.12 23.27
N SER A 405 15.00 -1.11 24.54
CA SER A 405 14.64 -2.14 25.52
C SER A 405 14.00 -1.54 26.76
N ASN A 406 13.25 -2.36 27.49
CA ASN A 406 12.76 -2.06 28.83
C ASN A 406 13.14 -3.20 29.79
N LYS A 407 12.63 -3.19 31.03
CA LYS A 407 12.91 -4.23 32.03
C LYS A 407 12.48 -5.66 31.63
N ARG A 408 11.72 -5.82 30.53
CA ARG A 408 11.17 -7.08 30.01
C ARG A 408 11.82 -7.53 28.70
N GLY A 409 12.78 -6.76 28.16
CA GLY A 409 13.45 -7.05 26.89
C GLY A 409 13.22 -5.96 25.84
N LEU A 410 13.42 -6.30 24.56
CA LEU A 410 13.15 -5.38 23.44
C LEU A 410 11.67 -4.99 23.40
N ILE A 411 11.39 -3.70 23.17
CA ILE A 411 10.02 -3.23 22.99
C ILE A 411 9.58 -3.41 21.52
N SER A 412 8.29 -3.23 21.25
CA SER A 412 7.78 -3.03 19.89
C SER A 412 7.58 -1.53 19.65
N PRO A 413 8.57 -0.82 19.07
CA PRO A 413 8.47 0.63 18.91
C PRO A 413 7.64 0.98 17.68
N VAL A 414 6.34 1.11 17.87
CA VAL A 414 5.45 1.63 16.84
C VAL A 414 5.71 3.12 16.59
N PHE A 415 5.49 3.55 15.36
CA PHE A 415 5.60 4.94 14.96
C PHE A 415 4.55 5.30 13.91
N ALA A 416 4.19 6.58 13.86
CA ALA A 416 3.24 7.13 12.90
C ALA A 416 3.75 8.46 12.34
N SER A 417 3.20 8.88 11.21
CA SER A 417 3.64 10.12 10.54
C SER A 417 3.53 11.34 11.46
N ASN A 418 2.35 11.61 11.99
CA ASN A 418 2.09 12.81 12.79
C ASN A 418 1.07 12.52 13.89
N ALA A 419 1.33 12.92 15.12
CA ALA A 419 0.43 12.66 16.25
C ALA A 419 -0.68 13.71 16.39
N GLY A 420 -0.50 14.90 15.83
CA GLY A 420 -1.46 16.00 15.90
C GLY A 420 -1.32 16.83 17.18
N GLY A 421 -0.08 16.98 17.66
CA GLY A 421 0.29 17.70 18.88
C GLY A 421 0.44 16.80 20.12
N ILE A 422 -0.12 15.59 20.08
CA ILE A 422 -0.11 14.65 21.21
C ILE A 422 -0.25 13.20 20.74
N THR A 423 0.59 12.30 21.26
CA THR A 423 0.52 10.87 20.95
C THR A 423 -0.68 10.22 21.61
N ALA A 424 -1.17 9.16 20.99
CA ALA A 424 -2.22 8.31 21.55
C ALA A 424 -1.65 7.40 22.64
N ASP A 425 -2.38 7.18 23.73
CA ASP A 425 -2.17 6.01 24.58
C ASP A 425 -2.54 4.74 23.80
N SER A 426 -1.88 3.61 24.06
CA SER A 426 -2.17 2.36 23.34
C SER A 426 -3.64 1.92 23.45
N THR A 427 -4.33 2.29 24.54
CA THR A 427 -5.77 2.04 24.72
C THR A 427 -6.64 2.81 23.71
N GLU A 428 -6.16 3.93 23.17
CA GLU A 428 -6.88 4.75 22.18
C GLU A 428 -6.74 4.24 20.74
N ALA A 429 -5.85 3.28 20.51
CA ALA A 429 -5.73 2.61 19.22
C ALA A 429 -6.20 1.15 19.27
N TRP A 430 -5.74 0.38 20.27
CA TRP A 430 -5.93 -1.06 20.33
C TRP A 430 -6.82 -1.53 21.48
N GLY A 431 -7.17 -0.65 22.42
CA GLY A 431 -8.00 -0.97 23.57
C GLY A 431 -7.25 -1.60 24.76
N ASN A 432 -6.01 -2.04 24.58
CA ASN A 432 -5.15 -2.57 25.63
C ASN A 432 -4.06 -1.58 26.06
N SER A 433 -3.70 -1.61 27.35
CA SER A 433 -2.66 -0.75 27.94
C SER A 433 -1.27 -1.37 27.73
N VAL A 434 -0.32 -0.56 27.29
CA VAL A 434 1.09 -0.93 27.10
C VAL A 434 1.94 0.12 27.82
N ASP A 435 2.77 -0.32 28.78
CA ASP A 435 3.42 0.57 29.75
C ASP A 435 4.27 1.68 29.13
N TYR A 436 4.98 1.37 28.04
CA TYR A 436 5.87 2.29 27.36
C TYR A 436 5.17 3.13 26.27
N LEU A 437 3.89 2.87 25.95
CA LEU A 437 3.12 3.57 24.91
C LEU A 437 2.05 4.46 25.53
N ARG A 438 2.50 5.56 26.13
CA ARG A 438 1.66 6.56 26.79
C ARG A 438 1.48 7.80 25.93
N SER A 439 0.42 8.53 26.23
CA SER A 439 0.17 9.83 25.62
C SER A 439 1.19 10.87 26.10
N VAL A 440 1.92 11.47 25.16
CA VAL A 440 2.93 12.51 25.38
C VAL A 440 2.77 13.64 24.37
N ALA A 441 3.13 14.87 24.77
CA ALA A 441 3.13 16.01 23.86
C ALA A 441 4.13 15.80 22.72
N SER A 442 3.74 16.15 21.50
CA SER A 442 4.52 15.93 20.28
C SER A 442 4.63 17.23 19.48
N PRO A 443 5.83 17.81 19.28
CA PRO A 443 6.02 19.04 18.54
C PRO A 443 6.04 18.78 17.03
N ASP A 444 4.92 18.32 16.48
CA ASP A 444 4.80 17.86 15.09
C ASP A 444 4.05 18.85 14.16
N GLU A 445 3.84 20.09 14.62
CA GLU A 445 3.26 21.20 13.86
C GLU A 445 4.10 21.61 12.64
N GLY A 446 5.38 21.23 12.60
CA GLY A 446 6.26 21.48 11.45
C GLY A 446 5.74 20.93 10.12
N ALA A 447 4.82 19.95 10.14
CA ALA A 447 4.16 19.44 8.94
C ALA A 447 3.26 20.47 8.23
N GLU A 448 2.89 21.54 8.93
CA GLU A 448 2.12 22.66 8.38
C GLU A 448 2.98 23.69 7.65
N GLN A 449 4.31 23.65 7.81
CA GLN A 449 5.20 24.63 7.22
C GLN A 449 5.16 24.56 5.69
N GLY A 450 5.02 25.72 5.05
CA GLY A 450 4.95 25.82 3.59
C GLY A 450 3.64 25.35 2.95
N LYS A 451 2.64 24.97 3.75
CA LYS A 451 1.30 24.62 3.23
C LYS A 451 0.52 25.86 2.85
N ALA A 452 -0.14 25.78 1.69
CA ALA A 452 -0.92 26.88 1.17
C ALA A 452 -2.11 27.21 2.08
N ILE A 453 -2.52 28.47 2.04
CA ILE A 453 -3.80 28.89 2.61
C ILE A 453 -4.90 28.63 1.58
N TRP A 454 -6.04 28.16 2.05
CA TRP A 454 -7.27 28.04 1.28
C TRP A 454 -8.30 28.96 1.90
N TYR A 455 -8.96 29.75 1.07
CA TYR A 455 -10.02 30.63 1.52
C TYR A 455 -11.35 29.92 1.43
N GLN A 456 -12.10 29.96 2.54
CA GLN A 456 -13.49 29.53 2.57
C GLN A 456 -14.35 30.62 1.94
N ILE A 457 -15.10 30.27 0.90
CA ILE A 457 -15.95 31.18 0.12
C ILE A 457 -17.39 30.69 0.08
N GLN A 458 -18.31 31.62 -0.08
CA GLN A 458 -19.70 31.32 -0.41
C GLN A 458 -19.91 31.42 -1.92
N LEU A 459 -20.47 30.36 -2.50
CA LEU A 459 -20.92 30.32 -3.89
C LEU A 459 -22.27 31.02 -4.05
N THR A 460 -22.60 31.40 -5.28
CA THR A 460 -23.85 32.10 -5.62
C THR A 460 -25.11 31.30 -5.32
N ASP A 461 -25.01 29.97 -5.32
CA ASP A 461 -26.07 29.04 -4.92
C ASP A 461 -26.17 28.82 -3.39
N GLY A 462 -25.36 29.55 -2.62
CA GLY A 462 -25.33 29.51 -1.17
C GLY A 462 -24.44 28.42 -0.57
N ARG A 463 -23.89 27.50 -1.38
CA ARG A 463 -22.95 26.48 -0.90
C ARG A 463 -21.65 27.13 -0.43
N ILE A 464 -20.99 26.47 0.53
CA ILE A 464 -19.66 26.87 0.99
C ILE A 464 -18.62 25.96 0.34
N GLY A 465 -17.53 26.55 -0.14
CA GLY A 465 -16.40 25.84 -0.70
C GLY A 465 -15.07 26.48 -0.35
N PHE A 466 -13.99 25.84 -0.77
CA PHE A 466 -12.62 26.28 -0.55
C PHE A 466 -11.95 26.58 -1.88
N VAL A 467 -11.29 27.72 -1.98
CA VAL A 467 -10.47 28.12 -3.12
C VAL A 467 -9.02 28.30 -2.67
N HIS A 468 -8.07 27.77 -3.43
CA HIS A 468 -6.65 27.86 -3.12
C HIS A 468 -6.17 29.31 -3.26
N SER A 469 -5.45 29.82 -2.25
CA SER A 469 -5.05 31.25 -2.17
C SER A 469 -4.29 31.77 -3.37
N MET A 470 -3.51 30.93 -4.06
CA MET A 470 -2.75 31.34 -5.25
C MET A 470 -3.63 31.79 -6.44
N TYR A 471 -4.91 31.40 -6.46
CA TYR A 471 -5.81 31.66 -7.59
C TYR A 471 -6.79 32.80 -7.32
N VAL A 472 -6.66 33.48 -6.18
CA VAL A 472 -7.50 34.62 -5.82
C VAL A 472 -6.63 35.72 -5.21
N LYS A 473 -6.98 36.97 -5.50
CA LYS A 473 -6.28 38.14 -4.94
C LYS A 473 -7.26 39.14 -4.36
N ASP A 474 -6.82 39.90 -3.38
CA ASP A 474 -7.62 40.97 -2.79
C ASP A 474 -7.95 42.03 -3.86
N SER A 475 -9.24 42.35 -4.01
CA SER A 475 -9.70 43.39 -4.93
C SER A 475 -9.61 44.81 -4.34
N GLY A 476 -9.27 44.94 -3.06
CA GLY A 476 -9.32 46.18 -2.29
C GLY A 476 -10.75 46.61 -1.90
N GLN A 477 -11.77 45.83 -2.29
CA GLN A 477 -13.17 46.11 -2.00
C GLN A 477 -13.63 45.31 -0.79
N LYS A 478 -14.56 45.88 -0.03
CA LYS A 478 -15.26 45.21 1.07
C LYS A 478 -16.74 45.12 0.78
N ASP A 479 -17.37 44.04 1.22
CA ASP A 479 -18.82 43.91 1.16
C ASP A 479 -19.52 44.83 2.17
N LYS A 480 -20.85 44.82 2.16
CA LYS A 480 -21.68 45.65 3.08
C LYS A 480 -21.49 45.27 4.56
N ALA A 481 -20.95 44.09 4.85
CA ALA A 481 -20.62 43.62 6.19
C ALA A 481 -19.14 43.86 6.57
N GLY A 482 -18.36 44.51 5.70
CA GLY A 482 -16.95 44.82 5.92
C GLY A 482 -15.98 43.67 5.63
N LYS A 483 -16.44 42.56 5.03
CA LYS A 483 -15.59 41.43 4.63
C LYS A 483 -14.88 41.72 3.31
N ALA A 484 -13.63 41.29 3.21
CA ALA A 484 -12.82 41.49 2.01
C ALA A 484 -13.36 40.68 0.82
N ILE A 485 -13.39 41.32 -0.34
CA ILE A 485 -13.78 40.71 -1.62
C ILE A 485 -12.52 40.38 -2.39
N TYR A 486 -12.40 39.13 -2.81
CA TYR A 486 -11.30 38.64 -3.61
C TYR A 486 -11.78 38.39 -5.04
N GLU A 487 -10.88 38.50 -6.02
CA GLU A 487 -11.17 38.18 -7.42
C GLU A 487 -10.28 37.04 -7.93
N ALA A 488 -10.87 36.13 -8.70
CA ALA A 488 -10.15 35.02 -9.34
C ALA A 488 -9.14 35.54 -10.37
N THR A 489 -7.92 35.01 -10.33
CA THR A 489 -6.79 35.47 -11.17
C THR A 489 -6.80 34.89 -12.58
N GLU A 490 -7.49 33.77 -12.80
CA GLU A 490 -7.59 33.07 -14.08
C GLU A 490 -8.97 32.43 -14.27
N ALA A 491 -9.20 31.82 -15.43
CA ALA A 491 -10.44 31.09 -15.72
C ALA A 491 -10.41 29.69 -15.12
N ASP A 492 -11.60 29.10 -14.90
CA ASP A 492 -11.76 27.72 -14.46
C ASP A 492 -11.11 27.38 -13.10
N VAL A 493 -11.00 28.37 -12.20
CA VAL A 493 -10.42 28.17 -10.86
C VAL A 493 -11.31 27.24 -10.05
N ASN A 494 -10.77 26.08 -9.66
CA ASN A 494 -11.53 25.07 -8.94
C ASN A 494 -11.86 25.49 -7.51
N VAL A 495 -13.14 25.36 -7.16
CA VAL A 495 -13.65 25.44 -5.77
C VAL A 495 -13.95 24.02 -5.31
N ARG A 496 -13.49 23.65 -4.11
CA ARG A 496 -13.60 22.28 -3.57
C ARG A 496 -14.35 22.24 -2.24
N SER A 497 -14.85 21.05 -1.90
CA SER A 497 -15.56 20.80 -0.63
C SER A 497 -14.67 20.89 0.61
N ALA A 498 -13.38 20.58 0.45
CA ALA A 498 -12.35 20.65 1.49
C ALA A 498 -11.04 21.23 0.93
N PRO A 499 -10.15 21.80 1.79
CA PRO A 499 -8.92 22.46 1.38
C PRO A 499 -7.80 21.47 1.07
N TYR A 500 -7.96 20.65 0.02
CA TYR A 500 -6.90 19.81 -0.55
C TYR A 500 -7.18 19.45 -2.00
N VAL A 501 -6.14 19.12 -2.76
CA VAL A 501 -6.28 18.73 -4.18
C VAL A 501 -6.36 17.22 -4.32
N ASP A 502 -7.52 16.73 -4.75
CA ASP A 502 -7.71 15.36 -5.23
C ASP A 502 -8.88 15.35 -6.23
N ASN A 503 -8.65 14.94 -7.48
CA ASN A 503 -9.68 14.99 -8.51
C ASN A 503 -10.69 13.83 -8.45
N VAL A 504 -10.39 12.79 -7.68
CA VAL A 504 -11.25 11.62 -7.50
C VAL A 504 -12.00 11.73 -6.17
N ALA A 505 -11.28 11.97 -5.06
CA ALA A 505 -11.84 11.98 -3.72
C ALA A 505 -12.36 13.36 -3.26
N ASN A 506 -11.97 14.46 -3.91
CA ASN A 506 -12.43 15.82 -3.60
C ASN A 506 -12.60 16.67 -4.87
N PRO A 507 -13.45 16.24 -5.83
CA PRO A 507 -13.61 16.94 -7.09
C PRO A 507 -14.06 18.39 -6.90
N ALA A 508 -13.85 19.21 -7.93
CA ALA A 508 -14.35 20.59 -7.92
C ALA A 508 -15.88 20.61 -7.86
N ILE A 509 -16.44 21.36 -6.91
CA ILE A 509 -17.88 21.54 -6.74
C ILE A 509 -18.43 22.75 -7.52
N ALA A 510 -17.51 23.64 -7.94
CA ALA A 510 -17.75 24.78 -8.79
C ALA A 510 -16.41 25.23 -9.42
N LYS A 511 -16.50 26.10 -10.43
CA LYS A 511 -15.36 26.78 -11.03
C LYS A 511 -15.64 28.27 -11.11
N LEU A 512 -14.66 29.09 -10.75
CA LEU A 512 -14.76 30.54 -10.85
C LEU A 512 -14.25 31.00 -12.23
N ALA A 513 -14.97 31.96 -12.83
CA ALA A 513 -14.53 32.65 -14.03
C ALA A 513 -13.46 33.71 -13.71
N THR A 514 -12.69 34.12 -14.72
CA THR A 514 -11.67 35.17 -14.56
C THR A 514 -12.30 36.45 -14.01
N LYS A 515 -11.68 37.04 -12.98
CA LYS A 515 -12.19 38.23 -12.25
C LYS A 515 -13.53 38.05 -11.54
N GLU A 516 -14.04 36.82 -11.43
CA GLU A 516 -15.22 36.55 -10.60
C GLU A 516 -14.90 36.90 -9.14
N LYS A 517 -15.83 37.63 -8.51
CA LYS A 517 -15.66 38.15 -7.15
C LYS A 517 -16.26 37.20 -6.13
N VAL A 518 -15.51 36.90 -5.09
CA VAL A 518 -15.91 36.01 -3.99
C VAL A 518 -15.71 36.70 -2.64
N VAL A 519 -16.60 36.41 -1.70
CA VAL A 519 -16.48 36.88 -0.31
C VAL A 519 -15.75 35.83 0.51
N ILE A 520 -14.71 36.25 1.22
CA ILE A 520 -13.97 35.35 2.12
C ILE A 520 -14.70 35.26 3.46
N LEU A 521 -15.09 34.04 3.84
CA LEU A 521 -15.74 33.74 5.11
C LEU A 521 -14.74 33.35 6.20
N GLY A 522 -13.62 32.76 5.79
CA GLY A 522 -12.58 32.24 6.67
C GLY A 522 -11.38 31.76 5.85
N GLN A 523 -10.35 31.32 6.55
CA GLN A 523 -9.16 30.74 5.94
C GLN A 523 -8.80 29.46 6.67
N GLU A 524 -8.38 28.46 5.91
CA GLU A 524 -7.92 27.18 6.42
C GLU A 524 -6.57 26.88 5.80
N ARG A 525 -5.73 26.16 6.54
CA ARG A 525 -4.49 25.64 5.99
C ARG A 525 -4.82 24.40 5.15
N GLU A 526 -4.09 24.21 4.06
CA GLU A 526 -4.24 23.01 3.23
C GLU A 526 -4.11 21.75 4.09
N SER A 527 -5.05 20.80 3.93
CA SER A 527 -5.05 19.57 4.70
C SER A 527 -3.74 18.83 4.48
N ASN A 528 -3.08 18.49 5.59
CA ASN A 528 -1.74 17.93 5.64
C ASN A 528 -1.67 16.85 6.73
N ALA A 529 -0.47 16.40 7.09
CA ALA A 529 -0.29 15.36 8.10
C ALA A 529 -0.66 15.83 9.52
N TYR A 530 -0.55 17.12 9.84
CA TYR A 530 -0.86 17.66 11.16
C TYR A 530 -2.32 18.10 11.32
N SER A 531 -2.90 18.76 10.33
CA SER A 531 -4.29 19.27 10.37
C SER A 531 -5.03 18.95 9.07
N TRP A 532 -6.30 18.57 9.16
CA TRP A 532 -7.08 18.16 8.00
C TRP A 532 -8.58 18.39 8.17
N ILE A 533 -9.26 18.55 7.03
CA ILE A 533 -10.71 18.64 6.92
C ILE A 533 -11.21 17.60 5.91
N ARG A 534 -12.30 16.90 6.24
CA ARG A 534 -12.98 15.95 5.34
C ARG A 534 -14.48 16.21 5.33
N GLY A 535 -15.09 16.01 4.17
CA GLY A 535 -16.48 16.36 3.91
C GLY A 535 -16.62 17.73 3.21
N PRO A 536 -17.81 18.35 3.27
CA PRO A 536 -19.02 17.89 3.95
C PRO A 536 -19.53 16.54 3.41
N TYR A 537 -20.01 15.67 4.30
CA TYR A 537 -20.67 14.42 3.97
C TYR A 537 -22.12 14.49 4.39
N SER A 538 -23.05 14.08 3.55
CA SER A 538 -24.44 13.87 3.97
C SER A 538 -24.57 12.72 4.97
N LEU A 539 -25.61 12.75 5.81
CA LEU A 539 -25.86 11.66 6.76
C LEU A 539 -26.14 10.32 6.04
N SER A 540 -26.70 10.36 4.83
CA SER A 540 -26.85 9.16 3.98
C SER A 540 -25.50 8.62 3.49
N GLU A 541 -24.55 9.48 3.10
CA GLU A 541 -23.20 9.04 2.76
C GLU A 541 -22.47 8.40 3.95
N ILE A 542 -22.64 8.96 5.15
CA ILE A 542 -22.07 8.37 6.38
C ILE A 542 -22.72 7.03 6.69
N LYS A 543 -24.05 6.92 6.56
CA LYS A 543 -24.76 5.65 6.71
C LYS A 543 -24.21 4.60 5.75
N SER A 544 -24.06 4.94 4.46
CA SER A 544 -23.49 4.03 3.46
C SER A 544 -22.08 3.55 3.82
N LYS A 545 -21.24 4.43 4.40
CA LYS A 545 -19.89 4.04 4.88
C LYS A 545 -19.94 3.06 6.05
N LEU A 546 -20.83 3.29 7.03
CA LEU A 546 -21.02 2.39 8.17
C LEU A 546 -21.57 1.02 7.73
N GLU A 547 -22.55 1.01 6.83
CA GLU A 547 -23.13 -0.23 6.28
C GLU A 547 -22.10 -1.03 5.45
N ALA A 548 -21.27 -0.35 4.66
CA ALA A 548 -20.16 -0.98 3.94
C ALA A 548 -19.13 -1.62 4.90
N ALA A 549 -18.95 -1.04 6.09
CA ALA A 549 -18.16 -1.61 7.17
C ALA A 549 -18.89 -2.70 7.98
N LYS A 550 -20.05 -3.17 7.50
CA LYS A 550 -20.91 -4.18 8.15
C LYS A 550 -21.48 -3.72 9.50
N ILE A 551 -21.68 -2.41 9.68
CA ILE A 551 -22.32 -1.82 10.85
C ILE A 551 -23.73 -1.37 10.45
N PRO A 552 -24.78 -2.15 10.75
CA PRO A 552 -26.14 -1.82 10.34
C PRO A 552 -26.68 -0.61 11.11
N ILE A 553 -27.32 0.32 10.39
CA ILE A 553 -28.03 1.47 10.97
C ILE A 553 -29.53 1.33 10.67
N ASN A 554 -30.33 1.24 11.72
CA ASN A 554 -31.79 1.16 11.59
C ASN A 554 -32.37 2.54 11.24
N GLY A 555 -33.15 2.61 10.17
CA GLY A 555 -33.77 3.85 9.69
C GLY A 555 -32.76 4.81 9.05
N GLU A 556 -33.16 6.08 8.91
CA GLU A 556 -32.24 7.14 8.46
C GLU A 556 -31.27 7.51 9.58
N LEU A 557 -30.03 7.85 9.20
CA LEU A 557 -29.07 8.39 10.15
C LEU A 557 -29.46 9.85 10.44
N THR A 558 -29.79 10.15 11.70
CA THR A 558 -30.20 11.49 12.16
C THR A 558 -29.18 12.12 13.08
N SER A 559 -28.31 11.32 13.71
CA SER A 559 -27.20 11.82 14.53
C SER A 559 -25.96 10.95 14.44
N LEU A 560 -24.80 11.60 14.49
CA LEU A 560 -23.49 10.97 14.69
C LEU A 560 -22.71 11.81 15.71
N GLU A 561 -22.26 11.19 16.79
CA GLU A 561 -21.53 11.87 17.86
C GLU A 561 -20.36 11.03 18.39
N VAL A 562 -19.32 11.71 18.87
CA VAL A 562 -18.26 11.09 19.67
C VAL A 562 -18.75 10.97 21.10
N SER A 563 -19.02 9.76 21.57
CA SER A 563 -19.55 9.53 22.93
C SER A 563 -18.49 9.35 23.99
N LYS A 564 -17.27 8.96 23.60
CA LYS A 564 -16.11 8.85 24.51
C LYS A 564 -14.82 9.26 23.82
N ARG A 565 -13.95 9.90 24.60
CA ARG A 565 -12.58 10.25 24.21
C ARG A 565 -11.60 9.61 25.18
N GLY A 566 -10.42 9.26 24.68
CA GLY A 566 -9.32 8.77 25.52
C GLY A 566 -8.40 9.89 26.01
N PRO A 567 -7.28 9.53 26.67
CA PRO A 567 -6.35 10.48 27.28
C PRO A 567 -5.79 11.56 26.34
N SER A 568 -5.56 11.24 25.07
CA SER A 568 -5.05 12.20 24.09
C SER A 568 -6.17 13.04 23.44
N GLY A 569 -7.44 12.81 23.80
CA GLY A 569 -8.61 13.42 23.17
C GLY A 569 -9.08 12.71 21.91
N ARG A 570 -8.50 11.57 21.53
CA ARG A 570 -8.95 10.78 20.38
C ARG A 570 -10.31 10.16 20.64
N ALA A 571 -11.14 10.09 19.59
CA ALA A 571 -12.42 9.40 19.66
C ALA A 571 -12.18 7.89 19.83
N ILE A 572 -12.73 7.32 20.92
CA ILE A 572 -12.65 5.88 21.22
C ILE A 572 -14.01 5.19 21.14
N GLU A 573 -15.10 5.96 21.09
CA GLU A 573 -16.45 5.44 20.91
C GLU A 573 -17.28 6.46 20.12
N LEU A 574 -18.03 5.96 19.13
CA LEU A 574 -19.02 6.72 18.38
C LEU A 574 -20.42 6.21 18.68
N LYS A 575 -21.41 7.12 18.63
CA LYS A 575 -22.82 6.76 18.58
C LYS A 575 -23.45 7.27 17.29
N ALA A 576 -24.21 6.39 16.64
CA ALA A 576 -25.06 6.70 15.51
C ALA A 576 -26.52 6.49 15.95
N ASN A 577 -27.36 7.52 15.83
CA ASN A 577 -28.73 7.51 16.36
C ASN A 577 -28.81 7.11 17.85
N GLY A 578 -27.81 7.52 18.65
CA GLY A 578 -27.68 7.18 20.07
C GLY A 578 -27.20 5.74 20.35
N VAL A 579 -27.03 4.90 19.33
CA VAL A 579 -26.54 3.51 19.44
C VAL A 579 -25.04 3.47 19.21
N VAL A 580 -24.31 2.75 20.06
CA VAL A 580 -22.85 2.61 19.93
C VAL A 580 -22.48 1.89 18.64
N VAL A 581 -21.60 2.51 17.86
CA VAL A 581 -20.98 1.95 16.66
C VAL A 581 -19.92 0.94 17.12
N LYS A 582 -20.22 -0.36 16.98
CA LYS A 582 -19.29 -1.43 17.37
C LYS A 582 -18.17 -1.57 16.35
N VAL A 583 -16.94 -1.48 16.84
CA VAL A 583 -15.70 -1.65 16.07
C VAL A 583 -14.75 -2.60 16.81
N ASP A 584 -13.84 -3.25 16.09
CA ASP A 584 -12.91 -4.24 16.68
C ASP A 584 -11.91 -3.61 17.65
N ASN A 585 -11.53 -2.36 17.41
CA ASN A 585 -10.67 -1.55 18.27
C ASN A 585 -10.95 -0.06 18.01
N PRO A 586 -10.55 0.84 18.93
CA PRO A 586 -10.77 2.28 18.78
C PRO A 586 -10.23 2.91 17.49
N ASP A 587 -9.04 2.52 17.00
CA ASP A 587 -8.49 3.09 15.75
C ASP A 587 -9.35 2.77 14.53
N ALA A 588 -10.05 1.63 14.53
CA ALA A 588 -10.92 1.21 13.43
C ALA A 588 -12.07 2.20 13.14
N ILE A 589 -12.40 3.11 14.06
CA ILE A 589 -13.33 4.23 13.85
C ILE A 589 -13.01 5.00 12.56
N ARG A 590 -11.72 5.28 12.30
CA ARG A 590 -11.33 6.03 11.10
C ARG A 590 -11.60 5.25 9.81
N GLY A 591 -11.46 3.92 9.87
CA GLY A 591 -11.71 3.01 8.76
C GLY A 591 -13.20 2.95 8.40
N VAL A 592 -14.07 2.76 9.41
CA VAL A 592 -15.53 2.66 9.18
C VAL A 592 -16.16 3.98 8.71
N LEU A 593 -15.48 5.12 8.93
CA LEU A 593 -15.87 6.44 8.41
C LEU A 593 -15.27 6.78 7.03
N GLY A 594 -14.78 5.77 6.31
CA GLY A 594 -14.23 5.93 4.95
C GLY A 594 -12.78 6.37 4.92
N GLY A 595 -11.98 5.94 5.90
CA GLY A 595 -10.53 6.18 5.92
C GLY A 595 -10.14 7.59 6.34
N LEU A 596 -10.70 8.10 7.44
CA LEU A 596 -10.23 9.37 8.02
C LEU A 596 -8.73 9.27 8.38
N PRO A 597 -7.96 10.39 8.29
CA PRO A 597 -6.52 10.34 8.54
C PRO A 597 -6.14 9.92 9.97
N SER A 598 -6.99 10.21 10.96
CA SER A 598 -6.78 9.81 12.36
C SER A 598 -8.11 9.81 13.13
N THR A 599 -8.11 9.31 14.37
CA THR A 599 -9.24 9.39 15.33
C THR A 599 -9.27 10.67 16.17
N LEU A 600 -8.31 11.59 16.00
CA LEU A 600 -8.28 12.88 16.68
C LEU A 600 -9.04 13.89 15.82
N PHE A 601 -10.37 13.92 15.99
CA PHE A 601 -11.25 14.81 15.25
C PHE A 601 -12.45 15.29 16.06
N GLU A 602 -13.07 16.34 15.54
CA GLU A 602 -14.39 16.85 15.90
C GLU A 602 -15.36 16.64 14.73
N ILE A 603 -16.65 16.52 15.07
CA ILE A 603 -17.75 16.45 14.11
C ILE A 603 -18.50 17.77 14.17
N GLU A 604 -18.55 18.48 13.04
CA GLU A 604 -19.27 19.75 12.91
C GLU A 604 -20.48 19.59 11.98
N GLY A 605 -21.58 20.28 12.28
CA GLY A 605 -22.71 20.38 11.35
C GLY A 605 -22.41 21.37 10.23
N ALA A 606 -22.63 20.96 8.97
CA ALA A 606 -22.50 21.87 7.84
C ALA A 606 -23.66 22.88 7.86
N GLY A 607 -23.37 24.13 8.19
CA GLY A 607 -24.35 25.22 8.25
C GLY A 607 -24.47 25.92 9.61
N SER A 608 -23.81 25.44 10.66
CA SER A 608 -23.73 26.17 11.95
C SER A 608 -22.56 27.16 11.95
N TYR A 609 -22.63 28.18 11.10
CA TYR A 609 -21.85 29.42 11.31
C TYR A 609 -22.81 30.52 11.76
N THR A 610 -23.27 30.44 13.02
CA THR A 610 -23.55 31.66 13.77
C THR A 610 -22.30 31.97 14.55
N GLY A 611 -21.71 33.14 14.30
CA GLY A 611 -20.57 33.61 15.05
C GLY A 611 -20.83 33.51 16.55
N THR A 612 -19.81 33.04 17.25
CA THR A 612 -19.66 32.97 18.71
C THR A 612 -20.57 31.98 19.45
N SER A 613 -19.88 31.02 20.07
CA SER A 613 -20.33 30.15 21.16
C SER A 613 -21.21 30.87 22.18
N SER A 614 -22.51 30.57 22.19
CA SER A 614 -23.38 30.58 23.37
C SER A 614 -24.70 29.89 23.04
N SER A 615 -25.10 28.96 23.90
CA SER A 615 -26.29 28.12 23.84
C SER A 615 -27.58 28.90 23.54
N VAL A 616 -28.37 28.43 22.56
CA VAL A 616 -29.79 28.82 22.42
C VAL A 616 -30.64 27.72 23.08
N SER A 617 -31.43 28.10 24.08
CA SER A 617 -32.34 27.22 24.82
C SER A 617 -33.50 26.71 23.95
N SER A 618 -33.91 25.45 24.16
CA SER A 618 -35.01 24.81 23.40
C SER A 618 -36.33 25.59 23.51
N GLY A 619 -36.93 25.94 22.37
CA GLY A 619 -38.25 26.55 22.29
C GLY A 619 -38.45 27.61 21.20
N ALA A 620 -37.40 28.05 20.50
CA ALA A 620 -37.50 29.04 19.43
C ALA A 620 -37.54 28.39 18.03
N SER A 621 -38.65 28.56 17.30
CA SER A 621 -38.78 28.15 15.90
C SER A 621 -38.26 29.23 14.95
N ILE A 622 -37.41 28.85 13.99
CA ILE A 622 -36.87 29.72 12.94
C ILE A 622 -37.90 29.84 11.79
N ALA A 623 -38.19 31.06 11.33
CA ALA A 623 -38.96 31.28 10.10
C ALA A 623 -38.02 31.29 8.89
N ILE A 624 -38.31 30.49 7.86
CA ILE A 624 -37.56 30.48 6.60
C ILE A 624 -38.32 31.33 5.58
N LEU A 625 -37.68 32.36 5.03
CA LEU A 625 -38.16 33.08 3.85
C LEU A 625 -37.63 32.35 2.60
N SER A 626 -38.53 31.86 1.74
CA SER A 626 -38.16 31.43 0.40
C SER A 626 -38.14 32.61 -0.57
N GLY A 627 -37.42 32.48 -1.69
CA GLY A 627 -37.32 33.49 -2.74
C GLY A 627 -38.64 33.88 -3.44
N SER A 628 -39.77 33.29 -3.05
CA SER A 628 -41.11 33.62 -3.51
C SER A 628 -41.89 34.59 -2.58
N GLY A 629 -41.29 35.06 -1.49
CA GLY A 629 -41.94 36.01 -0.56
C GLY A 629 -42.99 35.40 0.38
N VAL A 630 -42.98 34.07 0.53
CA VAL A 630 -43.91 33.33 1.40
C VAL A 630 -43.20 32.97 2.70
N VAL A 631 -43.87 33.21 3.84
CA VAL A 631 -43.41 32.80 5.17
C VAL A 631 -44.26 31.65 5.65
N SER A 632 -43.69 30.45 5.73
CA SER A 632 -44.31 29.30 6.39
C SER A 632 -43.90 29.28 7.87
N SER A 633 -44.87 29.35 8.78
CA SER A 633 -44.62 29.27 10.23
C SER A 633 -45.57 28.28 10.88
N SER A 634 -45.06 27.39 11.74
CA SER A 634 -45.85 26.49 12.58
C SER A 634 -46.07 27.03 14.01
N SER A 635 -45.89 28.35 14.22
CA SER A 635 -45.96 28.97 15.56
C SER A 635 -47.18 29.89 15.70
N PRO A 636 -47.92 29.82 16.82
CA PRO A 636 -49.10 30.65 17.09
C PRO A 636 -48.80 32.10 17.48
N SER A 637 -47.53 32.54 17.47
CA SER A 637 -47.16 33.93 17.85
C SER A 637 -47.06 34.88 16.64
N ASP A 638 -47.49 36.14 16.83
CA ASP A 638 -47.54 37.19 15.82
C ASP A 638 -46.19 37.90 15.55
N SER A 639 -45.10 37.47 16.20
CA SER A 639 -43.79 38.13 16.15
C SER A 639 -42.65 37.16 15.80
N VAL A 640 -41.58 37.70 15.22
CA VAL A 640 -40.33 37.00 14.89
C VAL A 640 -39.16 37.79 15.48
N TYR A 641 -38.16 37.10 16.00
CA TYR A 641 -37.02 37.75 16.65
C TYR A 641 -35.89 37.96 15.65
N VAL A 642 -35.50 39.21 15.43
CA VAL A 642 -34.44 39.60 14.49
C VAL A 642 -33.24 40.13 15.28
N LEU A 643 -32.05 39.63 14.96
CA LEU A 643 -30.79 40.13 15.50
C LEU A 643 -30.01 40.83 14.39
N SER A 644 -29.93 42.16 14.43
CA SER A 644 -29.03 42.91 13.53
C SER A 644 -27.61 42.93 14.13
N GLY A 645 -26.59 43.02 13.27
CA GLY A 645 -25.17 42.83 13.64
C GLY A 645 -24.57 43.79 14.67
N LYS A 646 -25.36 44.59 15.38
CA LYS A 646 -24.94 45.48 16.46
C LYS A 646 -25.71 45.28 17.78
N GLN A 647 -26.63 44.32 17.86
CA GLN A 647 -27.45 44.10 19.06
C GLN A 647 -27.08 42.78 19.74
N THR A 648 -27.01 42.81 21.06
CA THR A 648 -26.71 41.66 21.92
C THR A 648 -27.96 40.90 22.38
N GLN A 649 -29.15 41.41 22.07
CA GLN A 649 -30.44 40.80 22.38
C GLN A 649 -31.35 40.82 21.14
N PRO A 650 -32.06 39.72 20.81
CA PRO A 650 -33.00 39.68 19.70
C PRO A 650 -34.14 40.67 19.91
N THR A 651 -34.50 41.44 18.88
CA THR A 651 -35.66 42.33 18.94
C THR A 651 -36.87 41.62 18.33
N ALA A 652 -37.99 41.59 19.05
CA ALA A 652 -39.24 41.06 18.51
C ALA A 652 -39.82 42.04 17.47
N VAL A 653 -40.02 41.56 16.25
CA VAL A 653 -40.64 42.31 15.14
C VAL A 653 -41.94 41.62 14.75
N LYS A 654 -43.03 42.37 14.57
CA LYS A 654 -44.30 41.77 14.14
C LYS A 654 -44.16 41.23 12.72
N LYS A 655 -44.78 40.07 12.45
CA LYS A 655 -44.76 39.45 11.10
C LYS A 655 -45.30 40.39 10.01
N THR A 656 -46.22 41.30 10.37
CA THR A 656 -46.82 42.32 9.48
C THR A 656 -45.86 43.43 9.04
N ASP A 657 -44.73 43.57 9.73
CA ASP A 657 -43.79 44.67 9.57
C ASP A 657 -42.55 44.25 8.77
N LEU A 658 -42.48 42.98 8.34
CA LEU A 658 -41.41 42.44 7.50
C LEU A 658 -41.58 42.85 6.04
N MET A 659 -40.46 43.11 5.36
CA MET A 659 -40.40 43.36 3.92
C MET A 659 -39.40 42.40 3.27
N THR A 660 -39.75 41.88 2.10
CA THR A 660 -38.91 40.97 1.32
C THR A 660 -38.33 41.68 0.10
N LEU A 661 -37.06 41.42 -0.22
CA LEU A 661 -36.43 41.88 -1.45
C LEU A 661 -36.46 40.76 -2.49
N SER A 662 -37.01 41.02 -3.67
CA SER A 662 -36.95 40.12 -4.83
C SER A 662 -36.28 40.82 -6.02
N SER A 663 -36.09 40.09 -7.12
CA SER A 663 -35.60 40.66 -8.39
C SER A 663 -36.53 41.71 -9.01
N THR A 664 -37.75 41.92 -8.47
CA THR A 664 -38.73 42.92 -8.93
C THR A 664 -38.96 44.08 -7.97
N GLY A 665 -38.33 44.10 -6.78
CA GLY A 665 -38.44 45.21 -5.81
C GLY A 665 -38.76 44.76 -4.38
N ILE A 666 -39.23 45.70 -3.55
CA ILE A 666 -39.58 45.47 -2.13
C ILE A 666 -41.09 45.17 -2.01
N SER A 667 -41.46 44.07 -1.35
CA SER A 667 -42.86 43.67 -1.13
C SER A 667 -43.14 43.18 0.30
N LYS A 668 -44.41 43.24 0.74
CA LYS A 668 -44.85 42.64 2.01
C LYS A 668 -45.17 41.14 1.83
N PRO A 669 -44.75 40.25 2.74
CA PRO A 669 -45.03 38.82 2.66
C PRO A 669 -46.50 38.50 3.00
N ALA A 670 -47.09 37.52 2.33
CA ALA A 670 -48.41 36.97 2.63
C ALA A 670 -48.31 35.80 3.64
N LEU A 671 -49.18 35.77 4.65
CA LEU A 671 -49.22 34.75 5.71
C LEU A 671 -50.37 33.76 5.47
N THR A 672 -50.09 32.45 5.43
CA THR A 672 -51.12 31.40 5.36
C THR A 672 -50.79 30.21 6.26
N GLY A 673 -51.71 29.84 7.17
CA GLY A 673 -51.78 28.51 7.80
C GLY A 673 -51.85 28.46 9.35
N THR A 674 -52.86 27.77 9.88
CA THR A 674 -53.11 27.44 11.30
C THR A 674 -52.79 25.97 11.58
N VAL A 675 -52.13 25.65 12.70
CA VAL A 675 -52.03 24.27 13.22
C VAL A 675 -52.11 24.26 14.75
N SER A 676 -52.95 23.38 15.31
CA SER A 676 -53.23 23.21 16.75
C SER A 676 -52.13 22.43 17.50
N PRO A 677 -51.94 22.66 18.82
CA PRO A 677 -50.91 21.96 19.60
C PRO A 677 -51.46 20.70 20.30
N THR A 678 -50.66 19.64 20.37
CA THR A 678 -50.82 18.64 21.43
C THR A 678 -49.47 18.22 22.01
N SER A 679 -49.48 18.19 23.33
CA SER A 679 -48.42 18.11 24.33
C SER A 679 -47.82 16.71 24.52
N SER A 680 -46.55 16.62 24.91
CA SER A 680 -46.16 16.06 26.23
C SER A 680 -44.67 16.23 26.55
N SER A 681 -44.42 16.33 27.85
CA SER A 681 -43.26 16.84 28.58
C SER A 681 -42.13 15.81 28.79
N SER A 682 -40.85 16.25 28.85
CA SER A 682 -39.92 16.01 29.98
C SER A 682 -38.51 16.60 29.75
N ILE A 683 -37.81 16.87 30.86
CA ILE A 683 -36.72 17.85 31.10
C ILE A 683 -35.31 17.16 31.07
N PRO A 684 -34.17 17.84 31.33
CA PRO A 684 -33.08 18.14 30.39
C PRO A 684 -31.80 17.26 30.54
N SER A 685 -31.03 17.06 29.46
CA SER A 685 -29.62 16.64 29.56
C SER A 685 -28.73 17.56 28.73
N LYS A 686 -27.62 18.00 29.34
CA LYS A 686 -26.61 18.87 28.74
C LYS A 686 -25.90 18.11 27.60
N GLY A 687 -25.85 18.74 26.43
CA GLY A 687 -24.88 18.44 25.38
C GLY A 687 -25.39 17.55 24.25
N SER A 688 -26.47 17.95 23.58
CA SER A 688 -26.79 17.43 22.23
C SER A 688 -26.91 18.59 21.25
N ILE A 689 -25.93 18.70 20.36
CA ILE A 689 -26.02 19.57 19.18
C ILE A 689 -26.87 18.81 18.17
N ALA A 690 -28.14 19.20 18.02
CA ALA A 690 -28.93 18.75 16.88
C ALA A 690 -28.36 19.41 15.62
N LEU A 691 -27.80 18.60 14.72
CA LEU A 691 -27.24 19.02 13.45
C LEU A 691 -28.35 19.68 12.60
N GLN A 692 -28.35 21.01 12.47
CA GLN A 692 -29.26 21.75 11.57
C GLN A 692 -28.84 21.71 10.10
N GLY A 693 -27.89 20.84 9.73
CA GLY A 693 -27.53 20.53 8.37
C GLY A 693 -27.57 19.02 8.15
N ASN A 694 -28.14 18.56 7.03
CA ASN A 694 -28.10 17.15 6.63
C ASN A 694 -26.69 16.68 6.23
N GLN A 695 -25.65 17.47 6.54
CA GLN A 695 -24.26 17.18 6.25
C GLN A 695 -23.37 17.48 7.46
N ILE A 696 -22.28 16.73 7.58
CA ILE A 696 -21.28 16.86 8.63
C ILE A 696 -19.88 17.07 8.03
N ILE A 697 -19.04 17.80 8.74
CA ILE A 697 -17.63 18.02 8.43
C ILE A 697 -16.81 17.39 9.55
N PHE A 698 -15.77 16.64 9.18
CA PHE A 698 -14.76 16.20 10.13
C PHE A 698 -13.58 17.15 10.08
N ARG A 699 -13.24 17.74 11.22
CA ARG A 699 -12.01 18.49 11.41
C ARG A 699 -11.12 17.72 12.34
N GLY A 700 -9.92 17.39 11.91
CA GLY A 700 -9.02 16.58 12.70
C GLY A 700 -7.58 16.97 12.60
N LYS A 701 -6.80 16.30 13.45
CA LYS A 701 -5.36 16.46 13.56
C LYS A 701 -4.64 15.12 13.53
N GLY A 702 -3.36 15.15 13.18
CA GLY A 702 -2.51 13.99 13.07
C GLY A 702 -2.87 13.07 11.90
N PHE A 703 -1.96 12.15 11.61
CA PHE A 703 -2.06 11.19 10.51
C PHE A 703 -1.49 9.85 10.96
N GLY A 704 -2.35 8.82 10.97
CA GLY A 704 -2.07 7.49 11.49
C GLY A 704 -2.62 7.24 12.90
N HIS A 705 -2.21 6.13 13.52
CA HIS A 705 -2.73 5.70 14.82
C HIS A 705 -2.30 6.61 15.99
N GLY A 706 -1.22 7.39 15.82
CA GLY A 706 -0.72 8.33 16.83
C GLY A 706 -0.02 7.70 18.04
N VAL A 707 -0.08 6.38 18.22
CA VAL A 707 0.67 5.65 19.27
C VAL A 707 2.18 5.63 18.98
N GLY A 708 2.99 5.76 20.04
CA GLY A 708 4.46 5.66 19.98
C GLY A 708 5.12 6.91 19.40
N MET A 709 6.14 6.74 18.57
CA MET A 709 6.92 7.87 18.06
C MET A 709 6.21 8.57 16.89
N SER A 710 6.04 9.89 16.98
CA SER A 710 5.70 10.70 15.80
C SER A 710 6.95 11.01 14.99
N GLN A 711 6.94 10.71 13.69
CA GLN A 711 8.05 11.06 12.79
C GLN A 711 8.26 12.59 12.74
N TRP A 712 7.19 13.34 12.47
CA TRP A 712 7.25 14.81 12.47
C TRP A 712 7.61 15.39 13.84
N GLY A 713 7.18 14.75 14.92
CA GLY A 713 7.52 15.21 16.27
C GLY A 713 8.96 14.89 16.67
N ALA A 714 9.53 13.77 16.19
CA ALA A 714 10.97 13.49 16.31
C ALA A 714 11.80 14.57 15.61
N LYS A 715 11.38 15.01 14.41
CA LYS A 715 11.96 16.18 13.74
C LYS A 715 11.85 17.43 14.61
N GLY A 716 10.67 17.75 15.14
CA GLY A 716 10.47 18.93 15.98
C GLY A 716 11.27 18.91 17.29
N PHE A 717 11.44 17.75 17.93
CA PHE A 717 12.33 17.62 19.08
C PHE A 717 13.81 17.79 18.72
N ALA A 718 14.24 17.23 17.59
CA ALA A 718 15.61 17.43 17.09
C ALA A 718 15.89 18.91 16.78
N GLU A 719 14.92 19.63 16.20
CA GLU A 719 15.00 21.09 15.99
C GLU A 719 15.04 21.89 17.30
N LYS A 720 14.51 21.33 18.38
CA LYS A 720 14.62 21.86 19.75
C LYS A 720 15.90 21.42 20.47
N GLY A 721 16.84 20.77 19.77
CA GLY A 721 18.14 20.38 20.30
C GLY A 721 18.16 19.08 21.10
N TYR A 722 17.12 18.24 20.99
CA TYR A 722 17.13 16.92 21.61
C TYR A 722 17.99 15.97 20.77
N ASP A 723 18.80 15.15 21.43
CA ASP A 723 19.44 14.00 20.79
C ASP A 723 18.44 12.85 20.60
N TYR A 724 18.81 11.89 19.75
CA TYR A 724 17.94 10.76 19.42
C TYR A 724 17.57 9.89 20.63
N LYS A 725 18.44 9.74 21.63
CA LYS A 725 18.14 8.95 22.83
C LYS A 725 17.05 9.62 23.65
N LYS A 726 17.16 10.94 23.86
CA LYS A 726 16.16 11.73 24.55
C LYS A 726 14.83 11.76 23.78
N ILE A 727 14.86 11.82 22.44
CA ILE A 727 13.67 11.70 21.60
C ILE A 727 12.96 10.36 21.88
N LEU A 728 13.69 9.25 21.77
CA LEU A 728 13.13 7.91 21.99
C LEU A 728 12.59 7.72 23.41
N GLN A 729 13.33 8.18 24.43
CA GLN A 729 12.90 8.12 25.83
C GLN A 729 11.71 9.04 26.14
N THR A 730 11.46 10.06 25.31
CA THR A 730 10.26 10.90 25.42
C THR A 730 9.05 10.16 24.88
N TYR A 731 9.17 9.48 23.74
CA TYR A 731 8.06 8.75 23.12
C TYR A 731 7.76 7.39 23.76
N PHE A 732 8.79 6.73 24.28
CA PHE A 732 8.69 5.40 24.87
C PHE A 732 9.03 5.47 26.36
N THR A 733 8.01 5.40 27.21
CA THR A 733 8.19 5.62 28.66
C THR A 733 8.98 4.47 29.31
N GLY A 734 10.03 4.80 30.08
CA GLY A 734 10.78 3.84 30.88
C GLY A 734 11.67 2.89 30.08
N VAL A 735 12.09 3.29 28.88
CA VAL A 735 12.99 2.52 28.02
C VAL A 735 14.45 2.93 28.17
N ASN A 736 15.34 2.02 27.78
CA ASN A 736 16.77 2.22 27.63
C ASN A 736 17.16 2.03 26.16
N ILE A 737 18.21 2.75 25.74
CA ILE A 737 18.84 2.55 24.43
C ILE A 737 20.12 1.77 24.67
N THR A 738 20.13 0.51 24.24
CA THR A 738 21.23 -0.43 24.46
C THR A 738 21.87 -0.80 23.14
N LYS A 739 23.17 -1.12 23.15
CA LYS A 739 23.84 -1.79 22.03
C LYS A 739 23.74 -3.29 22.23
N GLU A 740 23.30 -4.01 21.21
CA GLU A 740 23.19 -5.48 21.23
C GLU A 740 24.04 -6.14 20.17
#